data_AF-A0A2Z3LDG4-F1
#
_entry.id   AF-A0A2Z3LDG4-F1
#
_cell.length_a   1.000
_cell.length_b   1.000
_cell.length_c   1.000
_cell.angle_alpha   90.00
_cell.angle_beta   90.00
_cell.angle_gamma   90.00
#
_symmetry.space_group_name_H-M   'P 1'
#
loop_
_entity.id
_entity.type
_entity.pdbx_description
1 polymer ?
#
loop_
_entity_poly.entity_id
_entity_poly.type
_entity_poly.pdbx_seq_one_letter_code
_entity_poly.pdbx_strand_id
1 'polypeptide(L)'
;MPIAYFNELVSLTKGEIIAQVDNFPITELTVDSRYKTITDFPLFFALVGINHDGHAYMPEAYQKGIRQFVVNRDHSFSLPAKDVNILQVPHTLTALQQLAAFHRTKFPIAVLAITGSNGKTIVKEWMHLLLSSQYKTISSPHSYNSQVGVPLSVALLEPYHAYAIFEAGISTKGEMTKLAQIIQPTHGLFTNMGTAHSQGFQDEQEKLTEKANLFTACNKVYYCKEHTSIHTLLQQRHASNQTLVNWSLKQTEATYSVTLKQASQQTTVTIQAAHGAYDFTVSFQDYASLENLIHCLVYALDNGYNPAQLQSLLPQLKPLPMRLTLKSAIHRCKLIDDSYTNDLTSLKLALDFMQSYHKEAKQTIILSDMLQSALSGHALYASIAHVIQSYPISRFIGIGTAISAYSTLFTLPEKCFFNTVEAFIAHQPSFTEEVILIKGARPFQLERIVKRLENNNYGSILAIDVQAIRHNICYFRSKLNASTKVMAMVKAANYGSSSNHELTLLLQRYGLDYLGVAYVEEGIRAREQGITLPIIVMDPANDQWENILHYQLEPSIYSVDLLAELICFVKTKVVQPTLPIHLKLETGLYRLGISATELNTLLKQLKQCPSLQVVSLFSHLAASGTAEQDAYTLLQAERFRQMTQYIEEKLGTQPLKHLLNSNGALRFPQFQFDMVRLGIGLHGVGVAPSIQPHLMPSSTLKTTVSQVKEVPKGATIGYNRKALAKQAMTIAIIPIGYADGLNKIFGNGKGHVIIQNHYCPIIGDICMDRSMVDVTNKPVKRGEEVIIFNAQHSVEAVAQQIGSTSYEILTQISQRVKRIYYI
;
A
#
# COMPACT_ATOMS: atom_id res chain seq x y z
N MET A 1 -12.30 -14.31 11.28
CA MET A 1 -13.02 -15.60 11.11
C MET A 1 -12.08 -16.53 10.36
N PRO A 2 -11.93 -17.82 10.71
CA PRO A 2 -11.05 -18.70 9.95
C PRO A 2 -11.58 -18.95 8.52
N ILE A 3 -10.66 -19.05 7.57
CA ILE A 3 -10.92 -19.39 6.17
C ILE A 3 -11.60 -20.75 6.09
N ALA A 4 -11.07 -21.73 6.82
CA ALA A 4 -11.62 -23.06 7.05
C ALA A 4 -10.89 -23.70 8.23
N TYR A 5 -11.29 -24.89 8.65
CA TYR A 5 -10.52 -25.79 9.50
C TYR A 5 -9.80 -26.83 8.63
N PHE A 6 -8.67 -27.36 9.10
CA PHE A 6 -7.84 -28.28 8.31
C PHE A 6 -8.62 -29.49 7.77
N ASN A 7 -9.52 -30.07 8.56
CA ASN A 7 -10.34 -31.21 8.14
C ASN A 7 -11.34 -30.88 7.03
N GLU A 8 -11.79 -29.63 6.93
CA GLU A 8 -12.68 -29.21 5.84
C GLU A 8 -11.98 -29.28 4.48
N LEU A 9 -10.64 -29.25 4.44
CA LEU A 9 -9.90 -29.35 3.19
C LEU A 9 -10.11 -30.69 2.49
N VAL A 10 -10.33 -31.79 3.23
CA VAL A 10 -10.54 -33.13 2.66
C VAL A 10 -11.74 -33.14 1.73
N SER A 11 -12.89 -32.65 2.21
CA SER A 11 -14.12 -32.59 1.43
C SER A 11 -14.05 -31.55 0.31
N LEU A 12 -13.37 -30.42 0.53
CA LEU A 12 -13.24 -29.34 -0.45
C LEU A 12 -12.33 -29.71 -1.63
N THR A 13 -11.27 -30.48 -1.38
CA THR A 13 -10.18 -30.69 -2.35
C THR A 13 -10.06 -32.13 -2.85
N LYS A 14 -10.86 -33.05 -2.29
CA LYS A 14 -10.70 -34.50 -2.46
C LYS A 14 -9.29 -34.97 -2.09
N GLY A 15 -8.68 -34.28 -1.13
CA GLY A 15 -7.36 -34.58 -0.61
C GLY A 15 -7.39 -35.70 0.43
N GLU A 16 -6.21 -36.18 0.77
CA GLU A 16 -5.98 -37.20 1.79
C GLU A 16 -5.04 -36.65 2.86
N ILE A 17 -5.42 -36.79 4.12
CA ILE A 17 -4.58 -36.37 5.24
C ILE A 17 -3.52 -37.45 5.45
N ILE A 18 -2.26 -37.07 5.30
CA ILE A 18 -1.12 -37.98 5.48
C ILE A 18 -0.35 -37.71 6.78
N ALA A 19 -0.54 -36.54 7.38
CA ALA A 19 -0.12 -36.24 8.74
C ALA A 19 -1.10 -35.23 9.34
N GLN A 20 -1.47 -35.42 10.60
CA GLN A 20 -2.30 -34.47 11.34
C GLN A 20 -2.01 -34.55 12.83
N VAL A 21 -1.76 -33.39 13.42
CA VAL A 21 -1.63 -33.22 14.87
C VAL A 21 -2.98 -32.89 15.49
N ASP A 22 -3.70 -31.93 14.90
CA ASP A 22 -4.99 -31.46 15.37
C ASP A 22 -5.79 -30.83 14.21
N ASN A 23 -7.07 -30.54 14.41
CA ASN A 23 -7.90 -29.80 13.47
C ASN A 23 -7.76 -28.29 13.66
N PHE A 24 -6.61 -27.75 13.30
CA PHE A 24 -6.34 -26.32 13.45
C PHE A 24 -7.15 -25.45 12.47
N PRO A 25 -7.50 -24.22 12.86
CA PRO A 25 -8.08 -23.24 11.93
C PRO A 25 -7.04 -22.83 10.88
N ILE A 26 -7.51 -22.37 9.74
CA ILE A 26 -6.71 -21.77 8.68
C ILE A 26 -7.07 -20.29 8.66
N THR A 27 -6.09 -19.44 8.93
CA THR A 27 -6.26 -17.99 9.11
C THR A 27 -5.58 -17.20 8.00
N GLU A 28 -4.64 -17.81 7.29
CA GLU A 28 -3.88 -17.21 6.20
C GLU A 28 -3.46 -18.28 5.19
N LEU A 29 -3.47 -17.91 3.91
CA LEU A 29 -2.97 -18.75 2.82
C LEU A 29 -1.64 -18.17 2.32
N THR A 30 -0.61 -19.02 2.20
CA THR A 30 0.68 -18.62 1.63
C THR A 30 1.17 -19.63 0.58
N VAL A 31 1.93 -19.12 -0.37
CA VAL A 31 2.58 -19.88 -1.46
C VAL A 31 4.09 -19.60 -1.54
N ASP A 32 4.61 -18.77 -0.64
CA ASP A 32 5.98 -18.28 -0.67
C ASP A 32 6.62 -18.49 0.71
N SER A 33 7.67 -19.31 0.74
CA SER A 33 8.40 -19.67 1.97
C SER A 33 9.19 -18.50 2.54
N ARG A 34 9.41 -17.43 1.75
CA ARG A 34 10.27 -16.32 2.14
C ARG A 34 9.58 -15.39 3.14
N TYR A 35 8.28 -15.20 2.98
CA TYR A 35 7.49 -14.29 3.81
C TYR A 35 7.21 -14.87 5.19
N LYS A 36 7.28 -13.99 6.20
CA LYS A 36 6.89 -14.33 7.57
C LYS A 36 5.37 -14.26 7.66
N THR A 37 4.75 -15.34 8.13
CA THR A 37 3.29 -15.42 8.26
C THR A 37 2.79 -14.50 9.37
N ILE A 38 1.61 -13.94 9.16
CA ILE A 38 1.02 -12.81 9.89
C ILE A 38 -0.03 -13.28 10.91
N THR A 39 -0.42 -14.54 10.84
CA THR A 39 -1.45 -15.09 11.72
C THR A 39 -0.98 -16.42 12.29
N ASP A 40 -1.54 -16.78 13.45
CA ASP A 40 -1.39 -18.13 13.99
C ASP A 40 -2.13 -19.10 13.05
N PHE A 41 -1.50 -20.22 12.71
CA PHE A 41 -2.03 -21.27 11.82
C PHE A 41 -2.11 -20.95 10.31
N PRO A 42 -1.01 -20.48 9.69
CA PRO A 42 -0.95 -20.32 8.24
C PRO A 42 -0.97 -21.67 7.51
N LEU A 43 -1.53 -21.70 6.31
CA LEU A 43 -1.54 -22.86 5.41
C LEU A 43 -0.65 -22.59 4.19
N PHE A 44 0.39 -23.40 4.02
CA PHE A 44 1.31 -23.31 2.88
C PHE A 44 0.90 -24.25 1.75
N PHE A 45 0.74 -23.70 0.54
CA PHE A 45 0.50 -24.48 -0.68
C PHE A 45 1.80 -24.68 -1.46
N ALA A 46 2.22 -25.93 -1.59
CA ALA A 46 3.35 -26.31 -2.45
C ALA A 46 2.90 -26.31 -3.92
N LEU A 47 2.87 -25.12 -4.54
CA LEU A 47 2.48 -24.96 -5.95
C LEU A 47 3.54 -25.50 -6.91
N VAL A 48 3.10 -26.22 -7.94
CA VAL A 48 3.97 -26.71 -9.02
C VAL A 48 3.81 -25.79 -10.23
N GLY A 49 4.87 -25.09 -10.60
CA GLY A 49 4.94 -24.20 -11.76
C GLY A 49 5.92 -24.71 -12.83
N ILE A 50 6.04 -23.98 -13.94
CA ILE A 50 6.88 -24.37 -15.09
C ILE A 50 8.38 -24.41 -14.71
N ASN A 51 8.83 -23.47 -13.87
CA ASN A 51 10.25 -23.30 -13.50
C ASN A 51 10.52 -23.51 -12.00
N HIS A 52 9.48 -23.72 -11.20
CA HIS A 52 9.58 -23.74 -9.74
C HIS A 52 8.63 -24.78 -9.15
N ASP A 53 9.10 -25.49 -8.14
CA ASP A 53 8.32 -26.45 -7.38
C ASP A 53 8.30 -26.07 -5.90
N GLY A 54 7.10 -25.76 -5.40
CA GLY A 54 6.81 -25.38 -4.02
C GLY A 54 7.28 -26.39 -2.97
N HIS A 55 7.38 -27.67 -3.32
CA HIS A 55 7.77 -28.73 -2.38
C HIS A 55 9.21 -28.55 -1.89
N ALA A 56 10.10 -28.04 -2.75
CA ALA A 56 11.49 -27.78 -2.40
C ALA A 56 11.65 -26.74 -1.27
N TYR A 57 10.64 -25.88 -1.07
CA TYR A 57 10.67 -24.80 -0.10
C TYR A 57 9.94 -25.11 1.22
N MET A 58 9.33 -26.30 1.32
CA MET A 58 8.64 -26.73 2.54
C MET A 58 9.54 -26.77 3.79
N PRO A 59 10.82 -27.24 3.72
CA PRO A 59 11.70 -27.19 4.88
C PRO A 59 11.96 -25.77 5.39
N GLU A 60 12.11 -24.80 4.48
CA GLU A 60 12.27 -23.38 4.85
C GLU A 60 10.99 -22.83 5.51
N ALA A 61 9.82 -23.12 4.93
CA ALA A 61 8.52 -22.74 5.49
C ALA A 61 8.32 -23.33 6.89
N TYR A 62 8.70 -24.60 7.09
CA TYR A 62 8.67 -25.26 8.39
C TYR A 62 9.60 -24.59 9.41
N GLN A 63 10.84 -24.25 9.03
CA GLN A 63 11.77 -23.54 9.91
C GLN A 63 11.23 -22.17 10.35
N LYS A 64 10.39 -21.54 9.54
CA LYS A 64 9.74 -20.25 9.85
C LYS A 64 8.45 -20.36 10.67
N GLY A 65 8.10 -21.55 11.13
CA GLY A 65 6.95 -21.76 12.02
C GLY A 65 5.67 -22.21 11.33
N ILE A 66 5.66 -22.41 10.01
CA ILE A 66 4.49 -22.97 9.32
C ILE A 66 4.36 -24.44 9.70
N ARG A 67 3.15 -24.85 10.06
CA ARG A 67 2.83 -26.23 10.47
C ARG A 67 1.70 -26.88 9.68
N GLN A 68 1.05 -26.17 8.76
CA GLN A 68 0.00 -26.73 7.91
C GLN A 68 0.40 -26.63 6.44
N PHE A 69 0.33 -27.74 5.71
CA PHE A 69 0.81 -27.85 4.33
C PHE A 69 -0.21 -28.55 3.43
N VAL A 70 -0.36 -28.05 2.20
CA VAL A 70 -1.03 -28.73 1.10
C VAL A 70 -0.02 -29.07 0.03
N VAL A 71 0.12 -30.36 -0.27
CA VAL A 71 1.13 -30.91 -1.16
C VAL A 71 0.52 -31.67 -2.33
N ASN A 72 1.24 -31.74 -3.44
CA ASN A 72 0.85 -32.50 -4.61
C ASN A 72 1.13 -33.99 -4.37
N ARG A 73 0.21 -34.86 -4.82
CA ARG A 73 0.31 -36.31 -4.63
C ARG A 73 1.55 -36.93 -5.27
N ASP A 74 2.00 -36.39 -6.40
CA ASP A 74 3.06 -36.99 -7.20
C ASP A 74 4.48 -36.54 -6.80
N HIS A 75 4.61 -35.76 -5.72
CA HIS A 75 5.88 -35.16 -5.33
C HIS A 75 6.37 -35.71 -3.98
N SER A 76 7.65 -36.08 -3.94
CA SER A 76 8.33 -36.45 -2.70
C SER A 76 8.71 -35.20 -1.90
N PHE A 77 8.48 -35.21 -0.60
CA PHE A 77 8.90 -34.16 0.32
C PHE A 77 9.37 -34.79 1.64
N SER A 78 10.09 -34.01 2.44
CA SER A 78 10.58 -34.44 3.76
C SER A 78 10.25 -33.38 4.80
N LEU A 79 9.26 -33.68 5.65
CA LEU A 79 8.93 -32.89 6.84
C LEU A 79 8.72 -33.82 8.05
N PRO A 80 8.98 -33.35 9.29
CA PRO A 80 8.70 -34.14 10.48
C PRO A 80 7.18 -34.29 10.68
N ALA A 81 6.64 -35.50 10.58
CA ALA A 81 5.20 -35.74 10.71
C ALA A 81 4.61 -35.45 12.12
N LYS A 82 5.48 -35.32 13.14
CA LYS A 82 5.08 -35.26 14.56
C LYS A 82 4.44 -33.94 14.99
N ASP A 83 4.64 -32.84 14.27
CA ASP A 83 4.14 -31.52 14.65
C ASP A 83 3.50 -30.75 13.48
N VAL A 84 3.12 -31.44 12.39
CA VAL A 84 2.57 -30.82 11.19
C VAL A 84 1.24 -31.45 10.76
N ASN A 85 0.41 -30.64 10.12
CA ASN A 85 -0.74 -31.07 9.34
C ASN A 85 -0.35 -31.06 7.85
N ILE A 86 -0.53 -32.18 7.15
CA ILE A 86 -0.21 -32.31 5.73
C ILE A 86 -1.39 -32.96 5.01
N LEU A 87 -1.92 -32.24 4.02
CA LEU A 87 -2.95 -32.69 3.11
C LEU A 87 -2.33 -32.92 1.74
N GLN A 88 -2.47 -34.14 1.22
CA GLN A 88 -2.04 -34.50 -0.11
C GLN A 88 -3.21 -34.38 -1.09
N VAL A 89 -3.01 -33.64 -2.19
CA VAL A 89 -4.04 -33.40 -3.20
C VAL A 89 -3.52 -33.70 -4.61
N PRO A 90 -4.40 -34.01 -5.58
CA PRO A 90 -3.95 -34.22 -6.97
C PRO A 90 -3.32 -32.97 -7.61
N HIS A 91 -3.90 -31.80 -7.36
CA HIS A 91 -3.42 -30.53 -7.91
C HIS A 91 -3.51 -29.40 -6.88
N THR A 92 -2.37 -28.92 -6.39
CA THR A 92 -2.29 -27.90 -5.34
C THR A 92 -2.89 -26.56 -5.73
N LEU A 93 -2.76 -26.15 -7.01
CA LEU A 93 -3.41 -24.94 -7.53
C LEU A 93 -4.94 -25.05 -7.48
N THR A 94 -5.50 -26.20 -7.90
CA THR A 94 -6.95 -26.41 -7.86
C THR A 94 -7.48 -26.43 -6.43
N ALA A 95 -6.74 -27.05 -5.51
CA ALA A 95 -7.08 -27.03 -4.08
C ALA A 95 -7.10 -25.60 -3.50
N LEU A 96 -6.11 -24.77 -3.84
CA LEU A 96 -6.07 -23.35 -3.45
C LEU A 96 -7.30 -22.60 -3.97
N GLN A 97 -7.66 -22.81 -5.24
CA GLN A 97 -8.82 -22.20 -5.88
C GLN A 97 -10.13 -22.64 -5.22
N GLN A 98 -10.28 -23.93 -4.90
CA GLN A 98 -11.46 -24.48 -4.22
C GLN A 98 -11.62 -23.92 -2.80
N LEU A 99 -10.52 -23.83 -2.03
CA LEU A 99 -10.56 -23.25 -0.70
C LEU A 99 -10.95 -21.76 -0.73
N ALA A 100 -10.37 -20.99 -1.66
CA ALA A 100 -10.73 -19.58 -1.80
C ALA A 100 -12.19 -19.39 -2.26
N ALA A 101 -12.68 -20.23 -3.17
CA ALA A 101 -14.08 -20.23 -3.58
C ALA A 101 -15.02 -20.58 -2.41
N PHE A 102 -14.65 -21.55 -1.57
CA PHE A 102 -15.38 -21.86 -0.33
C PHE A 102 -15.41 -20.66 0.63
N HIS A 103 -14.25 -20.05 0.89
CA HIS A 103 -14.17 -18.84 1.73
C HIS A 103 -15.09 -17.73 1.21
N ARG A 104 -15.10 -17.49 -0.10
CA ARG A 104 -15.97 -16.50 -0.75
C ARG A 104 -17.45 -16.71 -0.42
N THR A 105 -17.93 -17.95 -0.31
CA THR A 105 -19.35 -18.24 -0.02
C THR A 105 -19.81 -17.72 1.35
N LYS A 106 -18.87 -17.47 2.27
CA LYS A 106 -19.16 -16.93 3.62
C LYS A 106 -19.51 -15.44 3.61
N PHE A 107 -19.32 -14.74 2.48
CA PHE A 107 -19.51 -13.29 2.37
C PHE A 107 -20.58 -12.94 1.33
N PRO A 108 -21.88 -12.89 1.68
CA PRO A 108 -22.95 -12.52 0.74
C PRO A 108 -22.98 -11.00 0.47
N ILE A 109 -21.85 -10.44 0.02
CA ILE A 109 -21.66 -9.01 -0.29
C ILE A 109 -21.61 -8.77 -1.78
N ALA A 110 -21.77 -7.51 -2.19
CA ALA A 110 -21.61 -7.11 -3.58
C ALA A 110 -20.14 -7.21 -4.03
N VAL A 111 -19.92 -7.74 -5.23
CA VAL A 111 -18.59 -7.95 -5.79
C VAL A 111 -18.52 -7.44 -7.22
N LEU A 112 -17.63 -6.48 -7.45
CA LEU A 112 -17.26 -5.98 -8.75
C LEU A 112 -16.05 -6.76 -9.28
N ALA A 113 -16.25 -7.51 -10.37
CA ALA A 113 -15.17 -8.16 -11.10
C ALA A 113 -14.75 -7.33 -12.33
N ILE A 114 -13.45 -7.10 -12.47
CA ILE A 114 -12.89 -6.27 -13.55
C ILE A 114 -12.02 -7.14 -14.46
N THR A 115 -12.27 -7.10 -15.77
CA THR A 115 -11.35 -7.67 -16.76
C THR A 115 -11.16 -6.77 -17.98
N GLY A 116 -10.19 -7.15 -18.82
CA GLY A 116 -9.80 -6.47 -20.03
C GLY A 116 -8.32 -6.66 -20.33
N SER A 117 -7.85 -6.14 -21.45
CA SER A 117 -6.42 -6.15 -21.79
C SER A 117 -5.67 -5.08 -20.99
N ASN A 118 -6.19 -3.85 -20.95
CA ASN A 118 -5.61 -2.72 -20.21
C ASN A 118 -6.59 -2.12 -19.20
N GLY A 119 -6.12 -1.24 -18.32
CA GLY A 119 -6.98 -0.47 -17.40
C GLY A 119 -7.45 -1.18 -16.12
N LYS A 120 -7.42 -2.52 -16.06
CA LYS A 120 -7.91 -3.32 -14.90
C LYS A 120 -7.48 -2.76 -13.54
N THR A 121 -6.17 -2.59 -13.34
CA THR A 121 -5.62 -2.18 -12.04
C THR A 121 -5.94 -0.71 -11.73
N ILE A 122 -5.97 0.15 -12.75
CA ILE A 122 -6.35 1.56 -12.60
C ILE A 122 -7.81 1.66 -12.16
N VAL A 123 -8.71 1.02 -12.92
CA VAL A 123 -10.14 0.98 -12.61
C VAL A 123 -10.38 0.37 -11.23
N LYS A 124 -9.68 -0.72 -10.87
CA LYS A 124 -9.77 -1.34 -9.54
C LYS A 124 -9.37 -0.36 -8.42
N GLU A 125 -8.24 0.32 -8.54
CA GLU A 125 -7.77 1.26 -7.52
C GLU A 125 -8.66 2.51 -7.42
N TRP A 126 -9.12 3.03 -8.55
CA TRP A 126 -10.05 4.16 -8.59
C TRP A 126 -11.43 3.78 -8.03
N MET A 127 -11.95 2.59 -8.37
CA MET A 127 -13.16 2.05 -7.76
C MET A 127 -13.00 1.81 -6.27
N HIS A 128 -11.85 1.32 -5.82
CA HIS A 128 -11.61 1.17 -4.40
C HIS A 128 -11.70 2.52 -3.68
N LEU A 129 -11.12 3.59 -4.23
CA LEU A 129 -11.24 4.93 -3.68
C LEU A 129 -12.70 5.42 -3.66
N LEU A 130 -13.39 5.41 -4.81
CA LEU A 130 -14.76 5.92 -4.90
C LEU A 130 -15.72 5.13 -4.00
N LEU A 131 -15.65 3.80 -4.00
CA LEU A 131 -16.55 2.96 -3.22
C LEU A 131 -16.21 2.97 -1.72
N SER A 132 -14.95 3.22 -1.34
CA SER A 132 -14.53 3.33 0.07
C SER A 132 -15.14 4.52 0.82
N SER A 133 -15.71 5.50 0.10
CA SER A 133 -16.44 6.62 0.69
C SER A 133 -17.73 6.20 1.39
N GLN A 134 -18.34 5.08 0.97
CA GLN A 134 -19.63 4.61 1.48
C GLN A 134 -19.55 3.23 2.14
N TYR A 135 -18.64 2.37 1.68
CA TYR A 135 -18.53 0.99 2.13
C TYR A 135 -17.13 0.68 2.63
N LYS A 136 -17.02 -0.22 3.61
CA LYS A 136 -15.75 -0.89 3.91
C LYS A 136 -15.44 -1.84 2.76
N THR A 137 -14.51 -1.45 1.90
CA THR A 137 -14.20 -2.20 0.67
C THR A 137 -12.89 -2.98 0.78
N ILE A 138 -12.80 -4.10 0.07
CA ILE A 138 -11.55 -4.82 -0.19
C ILE A 138 -11.28 -4.83 -1.70
N SER A 139 -10.00 -4.83 -2.09
CA SER A 139 -9.61 -5.03 -3.48
C SER A 139 -8.40 -5.94 -3.63
N SER A 140 -8.19 -6.50 -4.82
CA SER A 140 -6.97 -7.28 -5.10
C SER A 140 -5.72 -6.48 -4.74
N PRO A 141 -4.77 -7.01 -3.95
CA PRO A 141 -3.50 -6.32 -3.68
C PRO A 141 -2.68 -6.21 -4.97
N HIS A 142 -2.12 -5.03 -5.24
CA HIS A 142 -1.30 -4.77 -6.43
C HIS A 142 -1.95 -5.30 -7.73
N SER A 143 -1.25 -6.16 -8.47
CA SER A 143 -1.73 -6.80 -9.71
C SER A 143 -2.03 -8.30 -9.53
N TYR A 144 -2.54 -8.70 -8.36
CA TYR A 144 -2.89 -10.08 -8.05
C TYR A 144 -4.18 -10.49 -8.80
N ASN A 145 -4.02 -10.76 -10.10
CA ASN A 145 -5.12 -11.06 -11.02
C ASN A 145 -5.00 -12.41 -11.73
N SER A 146 -3.99 -13.21 -11.41
CA SER A 146 -3.72 -14.51 -12.04
C SER A 146 -4.45 -15.67 -11.36
N GLN A 147 -4.27 -16.88 -11.90
CA GLN A 147 -4.75 -18.15 -11.32
C GLN A 147 -4.37 -18.37 -9.85
N VAL A 148 -3.26 -17.77 -9.39
CA VAL A 148 -2.79 -17.80 -7.99
C VAL A 148 -3.19 -16.52 -7.26
N GLY A 149 -3.03 -15.36 -7.92
CA GLY A 149 -3.26 -14.06 -7.29
C GLY A 149 -4.72 -13.83 -6.86
N VAL A 150 -5.69 -14.27 -7.67
CA VAL A 150 -7.12 -14.12 -7.35
C VAL A 150 -7.51 -14.91 -6.09
N PRO A 151 -7.20 -16.21 -5.94
CA PRO A 151 -7.43 -16.93 -4.68
C PRO A 151 -6.87 -16.22 -3.45
N LEU A 152 -5.62 -15.75 -3.53
CA LEU A 152 -4.96 -15.04 -2.43
C LEU A 152 -5.65 -13.71 -2.12
N SER A 153 -6.16 -13.01 -3.15
CA SER A 153 -6.92 -11.77 -2.98
C SER A 153 -8.24 -12.01 -2.27
N VAL A 154 -8.98 -13.05 -2.67
CA VAL A 154 -10.28 -13.42 -2.09
C VAL A 154 -10.13 -13.92 -0.66
N ALA A 155 -9.03 -14.58 -0.32
CA ALA A 155 -8.71 -15.01 1.04
C ALA A 155 -8.58 -13.85 2.04
N LEU A 156 -8.39 -12.61 1.57
CA LEU A 156 -8.33 -11.40 2.42
C LEU A 156 -9.70 -10.88 2.89
N LEU A 157 -10.79 -11.52 2.44
CA LEU A 157 -12.14 -11.14 2.87
C LEU A 157 -12.31 -11.38 4.38
N GLU A 158 -12.62 -10.30 5.08
CA GLU A 158 -13.05 -10.28 6.48
C GLU A 158 -14.54 -9.90 6.66
N PRO A 159 -15.19 -10.29 7.77
CA PRO A 159 -16.64 -10.08 7.99
C PRO A 159 -17.11 -8.62 7.98
N TYR A 160 -16.21 -7.66 8.17
CA TYR A 160 -16.53 -6.24 8.17
C TYR A 160 -16.56 -5.61 6.78
N HIS A 161 -16.12 -6.32 5.73
CA HIS A 161 -16.22 -5.79 4.37
C HIS A 161 -17.67 -5.84 3.89
N ALA A 162 -18.11 -4.74 3.27
CA ALA A 162 -19.42 -4.61 2.66
C ALA A 162 -19.38 -4.64 1.13
N TYR A 163 -18.20 -4.49 0.53
CA TYR A 163 -18.01 -4.52 -0.92
C TYR A 163 -16.64 -5.11 -1.29
N ALA A 164 -16.54 -5.86 -2.38
CA ALA A 164 -15.26 -6.35 -2.89
C ALA A 164 -15.03 -6.00 -4.37
N ILE A 165 -13.76 -5.75 -4.73
CA ILE A 165 -13.34 -5.33 -6.07
C ILE A 165 -12.16 -6.19 -6.51
N PHE A 166 -12.41 -7.16 -7.38
CA PHE A 166 -11.37 -8.09 -7.83
C PHE A 166 -11.10 -7.93 -9.32
N GLU A 167 -9.83 -7.83 -9.69
CA GLU A 167 -9.42 -7.91 -11.09
C GLU A 167 -9.01 -9.34 -11.47
N ALA A 168 -9.39 -9.75 -12.68
CA ALA A 168 -9.06 -11.07 -13.23
C ALA A 168 -8.37 -10.92 -14.59
N GLY A 169 -7.22 -11.57 -14.71
CA GLY A 169 -6.41 -11.69 -15.90
C GLY A 169 -6.29 -13.15 -16.32
N ILE A 170 -6.14 -13.35 -17.63
CA ILE A 170 -5.98 -14.68 -18.23
C ILE A 170 -4.80 -14.68 -19.19
N SER A 171 -4.14 -15.82 -19.28
CA SER A 171 -3.06 -16.07 -20.24
C SER A 171 -3.46 -17.14 -21.25
N THR A 172 -4.35 -18.07 -20.89
CA THR A 172 -4.80 -19.19 -21.75
C THR A 172 -6.29 -19.50 -21.56
N LYS A 173 -6.83 -20.39 -22.40
CA LYS A 173 -8.23 -20.84 -22.35
C LYS A 173 -8.57 -21.65 -21.09
N GLY A 174 -9.81 -21.53 -20.61
CA GLY A 174 -10.34 -22.26 -19.46
C GLY A 174 -9.88 -21.72 -18.10
N GLU A 175 -9.18 -20.59 -18.09
CA GLU A 175 -8.72 -19.91 -16.89
C GLU A 175 -9.83 -19.05 -16.27
N MET A 176 -10.59 -18.32 -17.09
CA MET A 176 -11.53 -17.31 -16.59
C MET A 176 -12.70 -17.93 -15.84
N THR A 177 -13.22 -19.07 -16.31
CA THR A 177 -14.30 -19.78 -15.62
C THR A 177 -13.89 -20.19 -14.21
N LYS A 178 -12.63 -20.63 -14.02
CA LYS A 178 -12.09 -20.95 -12.69
C LYS A 178 -12.01 -19.71 -11.82
N LEU A 179 -11.54 -18.58 -12.37
CA LEU A 179 -11.48 -17.31 -11.65
C LEU A 179 -12.87 -16.80 -11.26
N ALA A 180 -13.86 -16.94 -12.14
CA ALA A 180 -15.25 -16.56 -11.89
C ALA A 180 -15.86 -17.36 -10.73
N GLN A 181 -15.57 -18.66 -10.62
CA GLN A 181 -16.01 -19.51 -9.51
C GLN A 181 -15.41 -19.10 -8.16
N ILE A 182 -14.20 -18.54 -8.16
CA ILE A 182 -13.53 -18.03 -6.96
C ILE A 182 -14.09 -16.67 -6.57
N ILE A 183 -14.25 -15.77 -7.56
CA ILE A 183 -14.68 -14.39 -7.33
C ILE A 183 -16.18 -14.31 -6.98
N GLN A 184 -17.01 -15.15 -7.61
CA GLN A 184 -18.47 -15.13 -7.52
C GLN A 184 -19.02 -13.69 -7.67
N PRO A 185 -18.80 -13.07 -8.85
CA PRO A 185 -19.11 -11.65 -9.03
C PRO A 185 -20.62 -11.41 -9.14
N THR A 186 -21.07 -10.28 -8.57
CA THR A 186 -22.44 -9.79 -8.76
C THR A 186 -22.51 -8.75 -9.88
N HIS A 187 -21.43 -8.00 -10.08
CA HIS A 187 -21.27 -7.00 -11.14
C HIS A 187 -19.98 -7.26 -11.92
N GLY A 188 -20.01 -7.06 -13.22
CA GLY A 188 -18.85 -7.21 -14.11
C GLY A 188 -18.50 -5.91 -14.82
N LEU A 189 -17.21 -5.59 -14.97
CA LEU A 189 -16.75 -4.43 -15.74
C LEU A 189 -15.69 -4.87 -16.76
N PHE A 190 -16.00 -4.66 -18.03
CA PHE A 190 -15.09 -4.92 -19.15
C PHE A 190 -14.47 -3.60 -19.61
N THR A 191 -13.17 -3.42 -19.37
CA THR A 191 -12.47 -2.17 -19.72
C THR A 191 -12.30 -2.02 -21.24
N ASN A 192 -11.39 -2.80 -21.83
CA ASN A 192 -11.09 -2.80 -23.27
C ASN A 192 -10.45 -4.11 -23.74
N MET A 193 -10.38 -4.24 -25.06
CA MET A 193 -9.61 -5.27 -25.76
C MET A 193 -8.34 -4.68 -26.37
N GLY A 194 -7.29 -5.50 -26.42
CA GLY A 194 -5.97 -5.11 -26.89
C GLY A 194 -5.07 -6.34 -27.03
N THR A 195 -3.85 -6.17 -27.54
CA THR A 195 -2.96 -7.27 -27.99
C THR A 195 -2.31 -8.09 -26.87
N ALA A 196 -2.41 -7.69 -25.60
CA ALA A 196 -1.85 -8.43 -24.47
C ALA A 196 -2.36 -9.88 -24.41
N HIS A 197 -1.46 -10.82 -24.11
CA HIS A 197 -1.71 -12.25 -23.94
C HIS A 197 -2.33 -12.98 -25.15
N SER A 198 -2.19 -12.45 -26.37
CA SER A 198 -2.78 -13.09 -27.57
C SER A 198 -2.19 -14.47 -27.92
N GLN A 199 -0.99 -14.83 -27.44
CA GLN A 199 -0.34 -16.12 -27.78
C GLN A 199 -1.03 -17.36 -27.22
N GLY A 200 -1.80 -17.24 -26.14
CA GLY A 200 -2.51 -18.37 -25.53
C GLY A 200 -3.88 -18.64 -26.14
N PHE A 201 -4.22 -17.97 -27.23
CA PHE A 201 -5.52 -18.03 -27.90
C PHE A 201 -5.32 -18.16 -29.41
N GLN A 202 -6.26 -18.83 -30.07
CA GLN A 202 -6.23 -19.00 -31.52
C GLN A 202 -6.41 -17.68 -32.25
N ASP A 203 -7.30 -16.82 -31.73
CA ASP A 203 -7.58 -15.49 -32.26
C ASP A 203 -8.09 -14.53 -31.17
N GLU A 204 -8.36 -13.29 -31.56
CA GLU A 204 -8.91 -12.27 -30.64
C GLU A 204 -10.31 -12.63 -30.15
N GLN A 205 -11.10 -13.35 -30.94
CA GLN A 205 -12.47 -13.73 -30.61
C GLN A 205 -12.50 -14.79 -29.51
N GLU A 206 -11.60 -15.77 -29.54
CA GLU A 206 -11.44 -16.76 -28.46
C GLU A 206 -11.00 -16.09 -27.16
N LYS A 207 -10.04 -15.16 -27.23
CA LYS A 207 -9.61 -14.38 -26.06
C LYS A 207 -10.75 -13.54 -25.47
N LEU A 208 -11.52 -12.88 -26.34
CA LEU A 208 -12.68 -12.09 -25.93
C LEU A 208 -13.75 -12.97 -25.27
N THR A 209 -14.03 -14.13 -25.88
CA THR A 209 -14.97 -15.14 -25.38
C THR A 209 -14.56 -15.67 -24.01
N GLU A 210 -13.28 -15.97 -23.84
CA GLU A 210 -12.72 -16.41 -22.56
C GLU A 210 -12.84 -15.32 -21.49
N LYS A 211 -12.52 -14.05 -21.80
CA LYS A 211 -12.69 -12.94 -20.85
C LYS A 211 -14.14 -12.74 -20.42
N ALA A 212 -15.07 -12.84 -21.36
CA ALA A 212 -16.50 -12.67 -21.09
C ALA A 212 -17.07 -13.74 -20.15
N ASN A 213 -16.42 -14.92 -20.03
CA ASN A 213 -16.83 -15.97 -19.09
C ASN A 213 -16.77 -15.52 -17.62
N LEU A 214 -16.06 -14.41 -17.31
CA LEU A 214 -16.08 -13.80 -15.97
C LEU A 214 -17.48 -13.35 -15.55
N PHE A 215 -18.31 -12.98 -16.53
CA PHE A 215 -19.55 -12.25 -16.30
C PHE A 215 -20.79 -13.13 -16.40
N THR A 216 -20.65 -14.43 -16.63
CA THR A 216 -21.79 -15.33 -16.85
C THR A 216 -22.81 -15.31 -15.72
N ALA A 217 -22.38 -15.12 -14.47
CA ALA A 217 -23.25 -15.07 -13.30
C ALA A 217 -23.55 -13.64 -12.79
N CYS A 218 -23.05 -12.59 -13.48
CA CYS A 218 -23.26 -11.21 -13.05
C CYS A 218 -24.70 -10.75 -13.33
N ASN A 219 -25.27 -9.97 -12.43
CA ASN A 219 -26.57 -9.35 -12.63
C ASN A 219 -26.46 -8.13 -13.58
N LYS A 220 -25.34 -7.41 -13.51
CA LYS A 220 -25.03 -6.26 -14.37
C LYS A 220 -23.64 -6.35 -14.96
N VAL A 221 -23.48 -5.93 -16.22
CA VAL A 221 -22.18 -5.84 -16.90
C VAL A 221 -21.99 -4.47 -17.51
N TYR A 222 -20.88 -3.82 -17.17
CA TYR A 222 -20.51 -2.47 -17.58
C TYR A 222 -19.41 -2.51 -18.66
N TYR A 223 -19.59 -1.75 -19.75
CA TYR A 223 -18.59 -1.67 -20.82
C TYR A 223 -18.77 -0.40 -21.69
N CYS A 224 -17.76 -0.10 -22.50
CA CYS A 224 -17.77 0.99 -23.48
C CYS A 224 -18.31 0.48 -24.82
N LYS A 225 -19.37 1.12 -25.36
CA LYS A 225 -20.08 0.66 -26.57
C LYS A 225 -19.21 0.80 -27.83
N GLU A 226 -18.23 1.70 -27.83
CA GLU A 226 -17.26 1.88 -28.91
C GLU A 226 -16.39 0.64 -29.14
N HIS A 227 -16.24 -0.22 -28.14
CA HIS A 227 -15.63 -1.54 -28.33
C HIS A 227 -16.66 -2.50 -28.94
N THR A 228 -16.88 -2.36 -30.26
CA THR A 228 -17.94 -3.06 -31.00
C THR A 228 -17.87 -4.58 -30.88
N SER A 229 -16.67 -5.17 -30.81
CA SER A 229 -16.49 -6.60 -30.59
C SER A 229 -17.00 -7.06 -29.22
N ILE A 230 -16.67 -6.31 -28.15
CA ILE A 230 -17.17 -6.54 -26.80
C ILE A 230 -18.69 -6.37 -26.77
N HIS A 231 -19.20 -5.28 -27.35
CA HIS A 231 -20.63 -5.00 -27.41
C HIS A 231 -21.41 -6.14 -28.08
N THR A 232 -20.95 -6.58 -29.25
CA THR A 232 -21.59 -7.65 -30.04
C THR A 232 -21.59 -8.96 -29.27
N LEU A 233 -20.45 -9.35 -28.68
CA LEU A 233 -20.36 -10.58 -27.91
C LEU A 233 -21.27 -10.58 -26.68
N LEU A 234 -21.27 -9.49 -25.91
CA LEU A 234 -22.10 -9.40 -24.70
C LEU A 234 -23.59 -9.40 -25.06
N GLN A 235 -24.00 -8.70 -26.12
CA GLN A 235 -25.38 -8.76 -26.62
C GLN A 235 -25.80 -10.18 -27.06
N GLN A 236 -24.89 -10.96 -27.65
CA GLN A 236 -25.19 -12.33 -28.05
C GLN A 236 -25.26 -13.33 -26.88
N ARG A 237 -24.51 -13.08 -25.79
CA ARG A 237 -24.31 -14.06 -24.71
C ARG A 237 -24.99 -13.71 -23.38
N HIS A 238 -25.52 -12.49 -23.22
CA HIS A 238 -26.14 -12.10 -21.96
C HIS A 238 -27.34 -12.99 -21.63
N ALA A 239 -27.46 -13.34 -20.34
CA ALA A 239 -28.63 -14.05 -19.85
C ALA A 239 -29.84 -13.11 -19.80
N SER A 240 -31.06 -13.64 -19.87
CA SER A 240 -32.29 -12.85 -19.85
C SER A 240 -32.49 -12.04 -18.56
N ASN A 241 -31.87 -12.46 -17.46
CA ASN A 241 -31.87 -11.80 -16.16
C ASN A 241 -30.65 -10.86 -15.95
N GLN A 242 -29.76 -10.75 -16.94
CA GLN A 242 -28.56 -9.92 -16.89
C GLN A 242 -28.82 -8.59 -17.59
N THR A 243 -28.51 -7.48 -16.91
CA THR A 243 -28.60 -6.12 -17.50
C THR A 243 -27.24 -5.69 -18.04
N LEU A 244 -27.22 -5.29 -19.31
CA LEU A 244 -26.05 -4.70 -19.95
C LEU A 244 -26.10 -3.17 -19.83
N VAL A 245 -25.15 -2.59 -19.10
CA VAL A 245 -25.03 -1.15 -18.90
C VAL A 245 -23.85 -0.64 -19.72
N ASN A 246 -24.11 0.19 -20.72
CA ASN A 246 -23.06 0.68 -21.61
C ASN A 246 -23.03 2.20 -21.71
N TRP A 247 -21.85 2.72 -22.01
CA TRP A 247 -21.67 4.15 -22.26
C TRP A 247 -21.06 4.41 -23.64
N SER A 248 -21.32 5.58 -24.20
CA SER A 248 -20.82 5.97 -25.53
C SER A 248 -20.50 7.46 -25.64
N LEU A 249 -19.40 7.80 -26.30
CA LEU A 249 -19.02 9.16 -26.73
C LEU A 249 -19.72 9.60 -28.03
N LYS A 250 -20.21 8.64 -28.83
CA LYS A 250 -20.83 8.90 -30.15
C LYS A 250 -22.34 9.15 -30.11
N GLN A 251 -22.94 9.22 -28.91
CA GLN A 251 -24.36 9.56 -28.69
C GLN A 251 -25.39 8.64 -29.39
N THR A 252 -25.07 7.36 -29.64
CA THR A 252 -25.98 6.41 -30.32
C THR A 252 -26.51 5.34 -29.36
N GLU A 253 -27.80 5.37 -29.02
CA GLU A 253 -28.57 4.31 -28.31
C GLU A 253 -27.79 3.60 -27.17
N ALA A 254 -27.05 4.35 -26.35
CA ALA A 254 -26.30 3.81 -25.21
C ALA A 254 -27.07 4.05 -23.91
N THR A 255 -26.84 3.22 -22.88
CA THR A 255 -27.46 3.44 -21.56
C THR A 255 -27.05 4.81 -20.98
N TYR A 256 -25.81 5.21 -21.22
CA TYR A 256 -25.26 6.51 -20.87
C TYR A 256 -24.57 7.15 -22.09
N SER A 257 -24.90 8.40 -22.41
CA SER A 257 -24.14 9.15 -23.43
C SER A 257 -23.17 10.12 -22.76
N VAL A 258 -21.93 10.16 -23.23
CA VAL A 258 -20.84 10.89 -22.60
C VAL A 258 -20.31 11.95 -23.57
N THR A 259 -20.03 13.15 -23.07
CA THR A 259 -19.38 14.22 -23.84
C THR A 259 -18.14 14.69 -23.11
N LEU A 260 -17.04 14.90 -23.84
CA LEU A 260 -15.77 15.39 -23.30
C LEU A 260 -15.49 16.79 -23.82
N LYS A 261 -15.23 17.74 -22.92
CA LYS A 261 -14.77 19.09 -23.25
C LYS A 261 -13.43 19.36 -22.57
N GLN A 262 -12.37 19.43 -23.38
CA GLN A 262 -11.01 19.66 -22.88
C GLN A 262 -10.66 21.15 -22.86
N ALA A 263 -10.05 21.58 -21.76
CA ALA A 263 -9.42 22.88 -21.57
C ALA A 263 -7.95 22.68 -21.20
N SER A 264 -7.15 23.75 -21.14
CA SER A 264 -5.67 23.69 -21.05
C SER A 264 -5.11 22.87 -19.88
N GLN A 265 -5.85 22.68 -18.79
CA GLN A 265 -5.43 21.87 -17.63
C GLN A 265 -6.51 20.96 -17.05
N GLN A 266 -7.73 20.98 -17.59
CA GLN A 266 -8.86 20.22 -17.07
C GLN A 266 -9.73 19.67 -18.21
N THR A 267 -10.40 18.55 -17.96
CA THR A 267 -11.41 17.97 -18.84
C THR A 267 -12.73 17.95 -18.10
N THR A 268 -13.78 18.48 -18.73
CA THR A 268 -15.16 18.29 -18.28
C THR A 268 -15.74 17.05 -18.96
N VAL A 269 -16.21 16.10 -18.16
CA VAL A 269 -16.89 14.87 -18.55
C VAL A 269 -18.37 15.02 -18.22
N THR A 270 -19.21 15.18 -19.24
CA THR A 270 -20.67 15.25 -19.09
C THR A 270 -21.26 13.88 -19.36
N ILE A 271 -21.95 13.29 -18.39
CA ILE A 271 -22.64 11.99 -18.50
C ILE A 271 -24.15 12.22 -18.47
N GLN A 272 -24.82 11.89 -19.57
CA GLN A 272 -26.27 11.88 -19.68
C GLN A 272 -26.81 10.50 -19.32
N ALA A 273 -27.78 10.45 -18.41
CA ALA A 273 -28.54 9.27 -18.02
C ALA A 273 -30.04 9.51 -18.25
N ALA A 274 -30.86 8.46 -18.14
CA ALA A 274 -32.32 8.56 -18.25
C ALA A 274 -32.95 9.54 -17.24
N HIS A 275 -32.29 9.74 -16.08
CA HIS A 275 -32.80 10.55 -14.97
C HIS A 275 -32.10 11.91 -14.80
N GLY A 276 -31.16 12.29 -15.67
CA GLY A 276 -30.47 13.58 -15.57
C GLY A 276 -29.13 13.63 -16.30
N ALA A 277 -28.54 14.83 -16.33
CA ALA A 277 -27.19 15.09 -16.83
C ALA A 277 -26.26 15.40 -15.65
N TYR A 278 -25.05 14.87 -15.68
CA TYR A 278 -24.06 15.06 -14.62
C TYR A 278 -22.73 15.53 -15.21
N ASP A 279 -22.23 16.66 -14.72
CA ASP A 279 -20.94 17.22 -15.14
C ASP A 279 -19.86 16.92 -14.11
N PHE A 280 -18.74 16.39 -14.58
CA PHE A 280 -17.56 16.13 -13.77
C PHE A 280 -16.33 16.84 -14.31
N THR A 281 -15.56 17.51 -13.45
CA THR A 281 -14.30 18.16 -13.80
C THR A 281 -13.13 17.36 -13.27
N VAL A 282 -12.19 17.00 -14.15
CA VAL A 282 -10.99 16.21 -13.83
C VAL A 282 -9.72 16.81 -14.44
N SER A 283 -8.56 16.41 -13.90
CA SER A 283 -7.24 16.83 -14.40
C SER A 283 -6.67 15.93 -15.50
N PHE A 284 -7.31 14.78 -15.79
CA PHE A 284 -6.86 13.87 -16.84
C PHE A 284 -7.11 14.44 -18.24
N GLN A 285 -6.12 14.30 -19.12
CA GLN A 285 -6.16 14.79 -20.50
C GLN A 285 -6.07 13.67 -21.53
N ASP A 286 -5.45 12.53 -21.18
CA ASP A 286 -5.30 11.42 -22.09
C ASP A 286 -6.56 10.55 -22.17
N TYR A 287 -6.85 10.04 -23.37
CA TYR A 287 -8.05 9.25 -23.63
C TYR A 287 -8.13 7.98 -22.77
N ALA A 288 -7.01 7.31 -22.50
CA ALA A 288 -7.00 6.05 -21.75
C ALA A 288 -7.40 6.26 -20.29
N SER A 289 -6.89 7.31 -19.64
CA SER A 289 -7.31 7.71 -18.29
C SER A 289 -8.78 8.14 -18.27
N LEU A 290 -9.22 8.91 -19.28
CA LEU A 290 -10.62 9.33 -19.40
C LEU A 290 -11.56 8.13 -19.60
N GLU A 291 -11.22 7.15 -20.44
CA GLU A 291 -11.98 5.92 -20.63
C GLU A 291 -12.10 5.13 -19.31
N ASN A 292 -11.00 4.92 -18.60
CA ASN A 292 -11.01 4.25 -17.30
C ASN A 292 -11.87 5.01 -16.27
N LEU A 293 -11.83 6.34 -16.30
CA LEU A 293 -12.62 7.19 -15.42
C LEU A 293 -14.11 7.10 -15.76
N ILE A 294 -14.48 7.09 -17.03
CA ILE A 294 -15.89 7.00 -17.44
C ILE A 294 -16.47 5.66 -17.01
N HIS A 295 -15.73 4.55 -17.16
CA HIS A 295 -16.13 3.26 -16.58
C HIS A 295 -16.44 3.36 -15.08
N CYS A 296 -15.58 4.06 -14.34
CA CYS A 296 -15.74 4.31 -12.91
C CYS A 296 -16.99 5.14 -12.58
N LEU A 297 -17.18 6.26 -13.28
CA LEU A 297 -18.29 7.19 -13.06
C LEU A 297 -19.64 6.56 -13.42
N VAL A 298 -19.73 5.89 -14.56
CA VAL A 298 -20.97 5.21 -15.01
C VAL A 298 -21.36 4.12 -14.01
N TYR A 299 -20.39 3.33 -13.56
CA TYR A 299 -20.62 2.33 -12.53
C TYR A 299 -21.17 2.95 -11.24
N ALA A 300 -20.53 4.01 -10.73
CA ALA A 300 -20.96 4.65 -9.50
C ALA A 300 -22.36 5.28 -9.64
N LEU A 301 -22.63 5.99 -10.74
CA LEU A 301 -23.95 6.60 -10.99
C LEU A 301 -25.07 5.56 -11.08
N ASP A 302 -24.86 4.46 -11.81
CA ASP A 302 -25.84 3.37 -11.95
C ASP A 302 -26.11 2.65 -10.61
N ASN A 303 -25.18 2.72 -9.66
CA ASN A 303 -25.32 2.17 -8.31
C ASN A 303 -25.75 3.21 -7.27
N GLY A 304 -26.26 4.37 -7.71
CA GLY A 304 -26.92 5.35 -6.85
C GLY A 304 -25.98 6.30 -6.08
N TYR A 305 -24.72 6.41 -6.49
CA TYR A 305 -23.78 7.33 -5.86
C TYR A 305 -24.15 8.79 -6.16
N ASN A 306 -24.01 9.65 -5.15
CA ASN A 306 -24.31 11.07 -5.28
C ASN A 306 -23.27 11.78 -6.18
N PRO A 307 -23.68 12.47 -7.26
CA PRO A 307 -22.74 13.14 -8.18
C PRO A 307 -21.83 14.19 -7.52
N ALA A 308 -22.35 14.96 -6.54
CA ALA A 308 -21.56 15.98 -5.85
C ALA A 308 -20.48 15.34 -4.96
N GLN A 309 -20.79 14.21 -4.32
CA GLN A 309 -19.80 13.42 -3.57
C GLN A 309 -18.77 12.78 -4.49
N LEU A 310 -19.18 12.27 -5.65
CA LEU A 310 -18.23 11.73 -6.63
C LEU A 310 -17.25 12.82 -7.09
N GLN A 311 -17.75 14.01 -7.43
CA GLN A 311 -16.92 15.15 -7.84
C GLN A 311 -15.87 15.54 -6.79
N SER A 312 -16.19 15.49 -5.50
CA SER A 312 -15.22 15.83 -4.45
C SER A 312 -14.09 14.81 -4.30
N LEU A 313 -14.31 13.57 -4.77
CA LEU A 313 -13.31 12.50 -4.74
C LEU A 313 -12.42 12.48 -6.00
N LEU A 314 -12.90 12.99 -7.15
CA LEU A 314 -12.14 12.93 -8.41
C LEU A 314 -10.75 13.56 -8.37
N PRO A 315 -10.50 14.70 -7.66
CA PRO A 315 -9.16 15.26 -7.53
C PRO A 315 -8.15 14.34 -6.84
N GLN A 316 -8.63 13.35 -6.07
CA GLN A 316 -7.79 12.41 -5.33
C GLN A 316 -7.31 11.23 -6.20
N LEU A 317 -7.89 11.05 -7.39
CA LEU A 317 -7.49 10.00 -8.31
C LEU A 317 -6.10 10.31 -8.87
N LYS A 318 -5.12 9.45 -8.55
CA LYS A 318 -3.74 9.57 -9.05
C LYS A 318 -3.46 8.54 -10.15
N PRO A 319 -2.58 8.86 -11.11
CA PRO A 319 -1.96 7.85 -11.97
C PRO A 319 -1.18 6.83 -11.10
N LEU A 320 -1.25 5.54 -11.44
CA LEU A 320 -0.54 4.50 -10.67
C LEU A 320 0.98 4.50 -10.97
N PRO A 321 1.85 4.38 -9.95
CA PRO A 321 3.32 4.59 -10.03
C PRO A 321 4.13 3.51 -10.79
N MET A 322 3.48 2.64 -11.56
CA MET A 322 4.11 1.56 -12.33
C MET A 322 3.88 1.69 -13.84
N ARG A 323 3.32 2.82 -14.29
CA ARG A 323 3.14 3.14 -15.72
C ARG A 323 3.46 4.60 -15.93
N LEU A 324 4.23 4.90 -16.98
CA LEU A 324 4.61 6.27 -17.36
C LEU A 324 5.11 7.11 -16.17
N THR A 325 5.87 6.47 -15.28
CA THR A 325 6.27 7.10 -14.03
C THR A 325 7.58 7.83 -14.22
N LEU A 326 7.56 9.14 -13.98
CA LEU A 326 8.76 9.97 -14.04
C LEU A 326 9.58 9.82 -12.73
N LYS A 327 10.84 9.42 -12.85
CA LYS A 327 11.80 9.26 -11.77
C LYS A 327 13.05 10.11 -12.02
N SER A 328 13.71 10.53 -10.95
CA SER A 328 15.05 11.11 -11.05
C SER A 328 16.09 10.00 -11.26
N ALA A 329 17.01 10.19 -12.20
CA ALA A 329 18.06 9.23 -12.53
C ALA A 329 19.47 9.81 -12.33
N ILE A 330 20.48 8.97 -12.54
CA ILE A 330 21.89 9.33 -12.52
C ILE A 330 22.20 10.57 -13.39
N HIS A 331 23.21 11.35 -13.00
CA HIS A 331 23.77 12.46 -13.80
C HIS A 331 22.73 13.45 -14.35
N ARG A 332 21.76 13.85 -13.53
CA ARG A 332 20.66 14.80 -13.89
C ARG A 332 19.72 14.30 -15.00
N CYS A 333 19.72 12.99 -15.28
CA CYS A 333 18.74 12.40 -16.17
C CYS A 333 17.35 12.32 -15.51
N LYS A 334 16.31 12.27 -16.35
CA LYS A 334 14.96 11.90 -15.98
C LYS A 334 14.62 10.55 -16.60
N LEU A 335 13.98 9.68 -15.85
CA LEU A 335 13.63 8.33 -16.26
C LEU A 335 12.12 8.20 -16.33
N ILE A 336 11.58 7.78 -17.48
CA ILE A 336 10.19 7.41 -17.64
C ILE A 336 10.13 5.89 -17.61
N ASP A 337 9.59 5.35 -16.52
CA ASP A 337 9.44 3.91 -16.29
C ASP A 337 8.11 3.41 -16.88
N ASP A 338 8.20 2.66 -17.97
CA ASP A 338 7.11 1.89 -18.59
C ASP A 338 7.56 0.44 -18.89
N SER A 339 8.34 -0.13 -17.96
CA SER A 339 9.05 -1.42 -18.12
C SER A 339 8.16 -2.67 -18.13
N TYR A 340 6.85 -2.53 -18.01
CA TYR A 340 5.93 -3.65 -17.75
C TYR A 340 5.11 -4.11 -18.97
N THR A 341 4.84 -3.20 -19.91
CA THR A 341 4.04 -3.51 -21.12
C THR A 341 4.77 -3.07 -22.38
N ASN A 342 4.76 -3.92 -23.41
CA ASN A 342 5.48 -3.66 -24.66
C ASN A 342 4.65 -4.06 -25.89
N ASP A 343 3.71 -3.19 -26.25
CA ASP A 343 2.94 -3.26 -27.50
C ASP A 343 3.00 -1.91 -28.25
N LEU A 344 2.65 -1.91 -29.53
CA LEU A 344 2.74 -0.72 -30.40
C LEU A 344 1.89 0.45 -29.91
N THR A 345 0.70 0.18 -29.38
CA THR A 345 -0.23 1.20 -28.91
C THR A 345 0.32 1.86 -27.63
N SER A 346 0.81 1.06 -26.68
CA SER A 346 1.43 1.56 -25.47
C SER A 346 2.78 2.25 -25.73
N LEU A 347 3.49 1.90 -26.81
CA LEU A 347 4.71 2.60 -27.21
C LEU A 347 4.41 4.03 -27.65
N LYS A 348 3.38 4.23 -28.49
CA LYS A 348 2.94 5.58 -28.91
C LYS A 348 2.56 6.44 -27.70
N LEU A 349 1.77 5.90 -26.77
CA LEU A 349 1.38 6.59 -25.54
C LEU A 349 2.60 7.01 -24.70
N ALA A 350 3.61 6.16 -24.60
CA ALA A 350 4.84 6.47 -23.86
C ALA A 350 5.68 7.55 -24.54
N LEU A 351 5.70 7.56 -25.88
CA LEU A 351 6.39 8.59 -26.67
C LEU A 351 5.68 9.95 -26.56
N ASP A 352 4.36 9.97 -26.65
CA ASP A 352 3.54 11.18 -26.45
C ASP A 352 3.76 11.76 -25.05
N PHE A 353 3.79 10.90 -24.02
CA PHE A 353 4.11 11.32 -22.66
C PHE A 353 5.53 11.90 -22.55
N MET A 354 6.52 11.28 -23.21
CA MET A 354 7.89 11.78 -23.26
C MET A 354 7.99 13.17 -23.91
N GLN A 355 7.16 13.49 -24.90
CA GLN A 355 7.13 14.82 -25.54
C GLN A 355 6.63 15.94 -24.61
N SER A 356 5.88 15.63 -23.55
CA SER A 356 5.40 16.63 -22.60
C SER A 356 6.53 17.26 -21.75
N TYR A 357 7.71 16.64 -21.72
CA TYR A 357 8.89 17.12 -20.99
C TYR A 357 9.88 17.81 -21.95
N HIS A 358 9.61 19.11 -22.17
CA HIS A 358 10.23 20.16 -23.01
C HIS A 358 11.64 19.99 -23.68
N LYS A 359 11.81 20.82 -24.72
CA LYS A 359 12.61 20.76 -25.97
C LYS A 359 14.15 20.77 -25.96
N GLU A 360 14.85 20.84 -24.83
CA GLU A 360 16.32 21.07 -24.83
C GLU A 360 17.17 19.88 -24.35
N ALA A 361 16.55 18.84 -23.78
CA ALA A 361 17.25 17.65 -23.31
C ALA A 361 17.27 16.53 -24.37
N LYS A 362 18.41 15.84 -24.49
CA LYS A 362 18.57 14.68 -25.38
C LYS A 362 17.58 13.59 -25.00
N GLN A 363 16.84 13.06 -25.98
CA GLN A 363 15.81 12.04 -25.76
C GLN A 363 16.35 10.65 -26.11
N THR A 364 16.37 9.74 -25.12
CA THR A 364 16.83 8.36 -25.29
C THR A 364 15.69 7.38 -25.05
N ILE A 365 15.55 6.38 -25.93
CA ILE A 365 14.63 5.25 -25.74
C ILE A 365 15.44 3.98 -25.51
N ILE A 366 15.06 3.22 -24.48
CA ILE A 366 15.51 1.85 -24.25
C ILE A 366 14.31 0.93 -24.44
N LEU A 367 14.34 0.10 -25.49
CA LEU A 367 13.23 -0.76 -25.89
C LEU A 367 13.66 -2.23 -25.94
N SER A 368 12.93 -3.12 -25.27
CA SER A 368 13.17 -4.57 -25.43
C SER A 368 12.42 -5.17 -26.63
N ASP A 369 12.64 -6.45 -26.92
CA ASP A 369 11.77 -7.21 -27.83
C ASP A 369 10.29 -7.15 -27.42
N MET A 370 9.43 -7.09 -28.44
CA MET A 370 7.98 -7.20 -28.30
C MET A 370 7.57 -8.65 -28.46
N LEU A 371 7.32 -9.33 -27.33
CA LEU A 371 7.12 -10.79 -27.31
C LEU A 371 5.70 -11.25 -27.68
N GLN A 372 4.75 -10.38 -28.05
CA GLN A 372 3.33 -10.74 -28.22
C GLN A 372 2.60 -9.89 -29.28
N SER A 373 3.20 -9.72 -30.46
CA SER A 373 2.59 -8.98 -31.56
C SER A 373 1.82 -9.88 -32.53
N ALA A 374 0.72 -9.37 -33.08
CA ALA A 374 0.01 -10.00 -34.22
C ALA A 374 0.81 -9.87 -35.54
N LEU A 375 1.80 -8.98 -35.59
CA LEU A 375 2.69 -8.76 -36.74
C LEU A 375 3.95 -9.61 -36.61
N SER A 376 4.37 -10.27 -37.70
CA SER A 376 5.57 -11.10 -37.74
C SER A 376 6.84 -10.30 -38.05
N GLY A 377 7.89 -10.51 -37.25
CA GLY A 377 9.29 -10.13 -37.54
C GLY A 377 9.47 -8.75 -38.17
N HIS A 378 9.85 -8.72 -39.45
CA HIS A 378 10.15 -7.49 -40.18
C HIS A 378 9.01 -6.46 -40.15
N ALA A 379 7.76 -6.86 -40.34
CA ALA A 379 6.62 -5.93 -40.38
C ALA A 379 6.40 -5.22 -39.03
N LEU A 380 6.63 -5.95 -37.92
CA LEU A 380 6.57 -5.40 -36.58
C LEU A 380 7.67 -4.36 -36.36
N TYR A 381 8.93 -4.74 -36.59
CA TYR A 381 10.06 -3.84 -36.31
C TYR A 381 10.15 -2.67 -37.29
N ALA A 382 9.67 -2.82 -38.53
CA ALA A 382 9.48 -1.70 -39.46
C ALA A 382 8.44 -0.71 -38.92
N SER A 383 7.33 -1.21 -38.36
CA SER A 383 6.30 -0.36 -37.74
C SER A 383 6.83 0.35 -36.49
N ILE A 384 7.61 -0.35 -35.65
CA ILE A 384 8.26 0.25 -34.47
C ILE A 384 9.24 1.35 -34.91
N ALA A 385 10.11 1.05 -35.88
CA ALA A 385 11.07 2.01 -36.40
C ALA A 385 10.38 3.26 -36.96
N HIS A 386 9.31 3.08 -37.74
CA HIS A 386 8.51 4.19 -38.28
C HIS A 386 7.87 5.03 -37.18
N VAL A 387 7.30 4.40 -36.16
CA VAL A 387 6.72 5.11 -35.00
C VAL A 387 7.79 5.88 -34.25
N ILE A 388 8.98 5.32 -34.02
CA ILE A 388 10.04 6.05 -33.29
C ILE A 388 10.57 7.22 -34.12
N GLN A 389 10.72 7.04 -35.44
CA GLN A 389 11.17 8.08 -36.37
C GLN A 389 10.22 9.27 -36.48
N SER A 390 8.93 9.11 -36.16
CA SER A 390 7.98 10.23 -36.14
C SER A 390 8.12 11.14 -34.92
N TYR A 391 9.02 10.85 -33.98
CA TYR A 391 9.30 11.66 -32.79
C TYR A 391 10.75 12.17 -32.78
N PRO A 392 11.05 13.30 -32.11
CA PRO A 392 12.38 13.91 -32.04
C PRO A 392 13.34 13.15 -31.10
N ILE A 393 13.56 11.86 -31.36
CA ILE A 393 14.41 10.99 -30.55
C ILE A 393 15.87 11.15 -30.97
N SER A 394 16.75 11.35 -29.99
CA SER A 394 18.19 11.54 -30.24
C SER A 394 18.96 10.22 -30.22
N ARG A 395 18.57 9.28 -29.35
CA ARG A 395 19.25 8.00 -29.18
C ARG A 395 18.29 6.84 -28.98
N PHE A 396 18.61 5.69 -29.58
CA PHE A 396 17.85 4.46 -29.43
C PHE A 396 18.71 3.28 -28.97
N ILE A 397 18.22 2.55 -27.98
CA ILE A 397 18.88 1.38 -27.41
C ILE A 397 17.91 0.19 -27.51
N GLY A 398 18.22 -0.77 -28.37
CA GLY A 398 17.46 -2.01 -28.51
C GLY A 398 18.02 -3.11 -27.61
N ILE A 399 17.17 -3.84 -26.88
CA ILE A 399 17.57 -4.99 -26.05
C ILE A 399 16.76 -6.24 -26.41
N GLY A 400 17.43 -7.25 -26.94
CA GLY A 400 16.84 -8.52 -27.34
C GLY A 400 17.36 -9.00 -28.69
N THR A 401 17.27 -10.31 -28.92
CA THR A 401 17.79 -10.93 -30.13
C THR A 401 16.99 -10.53 -31.37
N ALA A 402 15.67 -10.35 -31.25
CA ALA A 402 14.84 -10.04 -32.40
C ALA A 402 15.00 -8.57 -32.85
N ILE A 403 14.99 -7.62 -31.92
CA ILE A 403 15.18 -6.18 -32.21
C ILE A 403 16.59 -5.90 -32.74
N SER A 404 17.58 -6.65 -32.25
CA SER A 404 18.96 -6.57 -32.74
C SER A 404 19.10 -7.10 -34.17
N ALA A 405 18.36 -8.16 -34.53
CA ALA A 405 18.35 -8.71 -35.89
C ALA A 405 17.79 -7.71 -36.92
N TYR A 406 16.92 -6.80 -36.51
CA TYR A 406 16.34 -5.74 -37.36
C TYR A 406 16.93 -4.35 -37.12
N SER A 407 18.15 -4.27 -36.57
CA SER A 407 18.83 -3.01 -36.23
C SER A 407 19.03 -2.05 -37.41
N THR A 408 19.04 -2.56 -38.65
CA THR A 408 19.15 -1.77 -39.89
C THR A 408 17.91 -0.92 -40.17
N LEU A 409 16.72 -1.29 -39.66
CA LEU A 409 15.48 -0.55 -39.86
C LEU A 409 15.44 0.78 -39.09
N PHE A 410 16.23 0.90 -38.02
CA PHE A 410 16.27 2.10 -37.18
C PHE A 410 17.33 3.07 -37.71
N THR A 411 16.94 4.22 -38.25
CA THR A 411 17.85 5.19 -38.91
C THR A 411 18.27 6.37 -38.03
N LEU A 412 18.07 6.28 -36.72
CA LEU A 412 18.41 7.33 -35.77
C LEU A 412 19.93 7.59 -35.70
N PRO A 413 20.36 8.84 -35.42
CA PRO A 413 21.76 9.24 -35.44
C PRO A 413 22.61 8.51 -34.40
N GLU A 414 22.07 8.24 -33.21
CA GLU A 414 22.71 7.38 -32.20
C GLU A 414 21.86 6.13 -31.95
N LYS A 415 22.45 4.95 -32.20
CA LYS A 415 21.79 3.67 -31.90
C LYS A 415 22.76 2.62 -31.40
N CYS A 416 22.34 1.82 -30.43
CA CYS A 416 23.07 0.62 -29.99
C CYS A 416 22.10 -0.53 -29.67
N PHE A 417 22.61 -1.75 -29.75
CA PHE A 417 21.81 -2.96 -29.61
C PHE A 417 22.53 -3.98 -28.73
N PHE A 418 21.78 -4.65 -27.88
CA PHE A 418 22.27 -5.67 -26.96
C PHE A 418 21.36 -6.90 -27.07
N ASN A 419 21.93 -8.10 -27.19
CA ASN A 419 21.11 -9.31 -27.27
C ASN A 419 20.41 -9.65 -25.94
N THR A 420 20.96 -9.20 -24.80
CA THR A 420 20.42 -9.48 -23.46
C THR A 420 20.56 -8.26 -22.54
N VAL A 421 19.79 -8.25 -21.46
CA VAL A 421 19.88 -7.21 -20.42
C VAL A 421 21.22 -7.30 -19.68
N GLU A 422 21.78 -8.49 -19.51
CA GLU A 422 23.11 -8.71 -18.93
C GLU A 422 24.20 -8.04 -19.76
N ALA A 423 24.13 -8.18 -21.10
CA ALA A 423 25.07 -7.53 -22.01
C ALA A 423 24.97 -6.00 -21.93
N PHE A 424 23.74 -5.47 -21.87
CA PHE A 424 23.50 -4.05 -21.63
C PHE A 424 24.08 -3.58 -20.29
N ILE A 425 23.85 -4.30 -19.20
CA ILE A 425 24.33 -3.92 -17.86
C ILE A 425 25.87 -3.91 -17.80
N ALA A 426 26.52 -4.87 -18.46
CA ALA A 426 27.97 -4.98 -18.51
C ALA A 426 28.62 -3.87 -19.35
N HIS A 427 27.98 -3.45 -20.44
CA HIS A 427 28.53 -2.50 -21.42
C HIS A 427 27.64 -1.26 -21.59
N GLN A 428 27.03 -0.83 -20.50
CA GLN A 428 26.05 0.25 -20.50
C GLN A 428 26.68 1.57 -20.99
N PRO A 429 26.05 2.29 -21.94
CA PRO A 429 26.52 3.62 -22.33
C PRO A 429 26.31 4.65 -21.20
N SER A 430 27.05 5.75 -21.25
CA SER A 430 26.85 6.87 -20.33
C SER A 430 25.55 7.62 -20.66
N PHE A 431 24.93 8.18 -19.61
CA PHE A 431 23.75 9.03 -19.67
C PHE A 431 24.03 10.30 -18.87
N THR A 432 23.76 11.49 -19.43
CA THR A 432 23.94 12.79 -18.76
C THR A 432 22.92 13.80 -19.29
N GLU A 433 22.13 14.41 -18.39
CA GLU A 433 21.14 15.46 -18.76
C GLU A 433 20.15 15.03 -19.87
N GLU A 434 19.74 13.76 -19.84
CA GLU A 434 18.83 13.15 -20.82
C GLU A 434 17.47 12.79 -20.23
N VAL A 435 16.44 12.74 -21.07
CA VAL A 435 15.18 12.06 -20.76
C VAL A 435 15.23 10.65 -21.33
N ILE A 436 15.11 9.64 -20.47
CA ILE A 436 15.26 8.22 -20.82
C ILE A 436 13.91 7.54 -20.65
N LEU A 437 13.33 7.04 -21.75
CA LEU A 437 12.16 6.17 -21.71
C LEU A 437 12.62 4.71 -21.68
N ILE A 438 12.23 3.95 -20.65
CA ILE A 438 12.43 2.50 -20.60
C ILE A 438 11.10 1.80 -20.84
N LYS A 439 11.06 0.97 -21.88
CA LYS A 439 9.89 0.17 -22.22
C LYS A 439 10.28 -1.25 -22.61
N GLY A 440 9.58 -2.25 -22.08
CA GLY A 440 9.94 -3.63 -22.36
C GLY A 440 8.94 -4.67 -21.90
N ALA A 441 9.09 -5.87 -22.43
CA ALA A 441 8.28 -7.01 -22.08
C ALA A 441 8.76 -7.60 -20.75
N ARG A 442 7.81 -8.01 -19.91
CA ARG A 442 8.07 -8.53 -18.55
C ARG A 442 9.21 -9.57 -18.44
N PRO A 443 9.40 -10.52 -19.38
CA PRO A 443 10.50 -11.50 -19.31
C PRO A 443 11.90 -10.88 -19.30
N PHE A 444 12.07 -9.67 -19.87
CA PHE A 444 13.36 -8.97 -19.89
C PHE A 444 13.71 -8.34 -18.54
N GLN A 445 12.75 -8.20 -17.62
CA GLN A 445 12.98 -7.62 -16.29
C GLN A 445 13.68 -6.25 -16.34
N LEU A 446 13.22 -5.36 -17.22
CA LEU A 446 13.85 -4.04 -17.40
C LEU A 446 13.79 -3.16 -16.14
N GLU A 447 12.98 -3.52 -15.13
CA GLU A 447 13.04 -2.94 -13.79
C GLU A 447 14.44 -3.02 -13.17
N ARG A 448 15.29 -3.96 -13.60
CA ARG A 448 16.71 -4.04 -13.21
C ARG A 448 17.53 -2.87 -13.76
N ILE A 449 17.25 -2.46 -15.00
CA ILE A 449 17.86 -1.27 -15.61
C ILE A 449 17.31 -0.01 -14.93
N VAL A 450 15.99 0.05 -14.70
CA VAL A 450 15.35 1.13 -13.94
C VAL A 450 16.03 1.28 -12.58
N LYS A 451 16.15 0.22 -11.78
CA LYS A 451 16.82 0.26 -10.47
C LYS A 451 18.28 0.72 -10.54
N ARG A 452 18.99 0.44 -11.64
CA ARG A 452 20.40 0.81 -11.81
C ARG A 452 20.57 2.27 -12.22
N LEU A 453 19.67 2.78 -13.07
CA LEU A 453 19.67 4.16 -13.57
C LEU A 453 18.95 5.12 -12.63
N GLU A 454 17.95 4.64 -11.89
CA GLU A 454 17.37 5.32 -10.75
C GLU A 454 18.50 5.62 -9.77
N ASN A 455 18.50 6.80 -9.17
CA ASN A 455 19.47 7.15 -8.14
C ASN A 455 19.32 6.18 -6.95
N ASN A 456 20.03 5.04 -6.99
CA ASN A 456 20.39 4.27 -5.82
C ASN A 456 21.46 5.08 -5.10
N ASN A 457 21.01 6.08 -4.35
CA ASN A 457 21.86 6.74 -3.39
C ASN A 457 22.48 5.65 -2.50
N TYR A 458 23.81 5.59 -2.48
CA TYR A 458 24.60 4.94 -1.44
C TYR A 458 24.31 5.63 -0.09
N GLY A 459 23.10 5.43 0.42
CA GLY A 459 22.53 6.22 1.49
C GLY A 459 21.67 5.39 2.41
N SER A 460 21.35 5.98 3.55
CA SER A 460 20.58 5.34 4.61
C SER A 460 19.12 5.16 4.18
N ILE A 461 18.59 3.96 4.47
CA ILE A 461 17.25 3.52 4.12
C ILE A 461 16.51 3.12 5.40
N LEU A 462 15.30 3.64 5.55
CA LEU A 462 14.31 3.12 6.50
C LEU A 462 13.34 2.22 5.72
N ALA A 463 13.51 0.91 5.85
CA ALA A 463 12.66 -0.08 5.23
C ALA A 463 11.49 -0.41 6.15
N ILE A 464 10.28 -0.37 5.60
CA ILE A 464 9.02 -0.56 6.33
C ILE A 464 8.29 -1.77 5.77
N ASP A 465 8.13 -2.77 6.62
CA ASP A 465 7.35 -3.97 6.37
C ASP A 465 5.86 -3.66 6.57
N VAL A 466 5.12 -3.62 5.47
CA VAL A 466 3.68 -3.33 5.50
C VAL A 466 2.86 -4.51 6.03
N GLN A 467 3.38 -5.74 5.91
CA GLN A 467 2.73 -6.92 6.47
C GLN A 467 2.85 -6.97 7.98
N ALA A 468 3.98 -6.53 8.54
CA ALA A 468 4.13 -6.36 9.98
C ALA A 468 3.10 -5.37 10.55
N ILE A 469 2.81 -4.28 9.82
CA ILE A 469 1.78 -3.31 10.24
C ILE A 469 0.39 -3.94 10.17
N ARG A 470 0.09 -4.70 9.10
CA ARG A 470 -1.16 -5.46 8.98
C ARG A 470 -1.32 -6.47 10.12
N HIS A 471 -0.26 -7.22 10.42
CA HIS A 471 -0.18 -8.16 11.54
C HIS A 471 -0.59 -7.49 12.84
N ASN A 472 0.04 -6.36 13.15
CA ASN A 472 -0.21 -5.65 14.39
C ASN A 472 -1.68 -5.20 14.46
N ILE A 473 -2.24 -4.66 13.37
CA ILE A 473 -3.66 -4.27 13.32
C ILE A 473 -4.58 -5.47 13.58
N CYS A 474 -4.33 -6.60 12.92
CA CYS A 474 -5.10 -7.83 13.11
C CYS A 474 -4.99 -8.34 14.56
N TYR A 475 -3.78 -8.31 15.13
CA TYR A 475 -3.57 -8.69 16.53
C TYR A 475 -4.36 -7.79 17.49
N PHE A 476 -4.28 -6.46 17.34
CA PHE A 476 -5.10 -5.56 18.17
C PHE A 476 -6.58 -5.87 18.02
N ARG A 477 -7.09 -5.97 16.79
CA ARG A 477 -8.51 -6.31 16.53
C ARG A 477 -8.93 -7.62 17.18
N SER A 478 -8.07 -8.64 17.21
CA SER A 478 -8.36 -9.92 17.86
C SER A 478 -8.61 -9.81 19.38
N LYS A 479 -8.15 -8.72 20.00
CA LYS A 479 -8.31 -8.43 21.43
C LYS A 479 -9.44 -7.43 21.71
N LEU A 480 -10.06 -6.88 20.67
CA LEU A 480 -11.14 -5.91 20.79
C LEU A 480 -12.51 -6.57 20.63
N ASN A 481 -13.54 -5.95 21.21
CA ASN A 481 -14.91 -6.32 20.94
C ASN A 481 -15.24 -6.00 19.46
N ALA A 482 -16.12 -6.80 18.85
CA ALA A 482 -16.44 -6.65 17.42
C ALA A 482 -17.02 -5.27 17.05
N SER A 483 -17.66 -4.59 18.00
CA SER A 483 -18.24 -3.25 17.84
C SER A 483 -17.26 -2.11 18.11
N THR A 484 -16.09 -2.38 18.71
CA THR A 484 -15.13 -1.35 19.10
C THR A 484 -14.36 -0.87 17.87
N LYS A 485 -14.46 0.43 17.60
CA LYS A 485 -13.76 1.10 16.49
C LYS A 485 -12.26 1.23 16.77
N VAL A 486 -11.47 1.36 15.71
CA VAL A 486 -10.02 1.53 15.79
C VAL A 486 -9.59 2.82 15.11
N MET A 487 -8.93 3.68 15.88
CA MET A 487 -8.26 4.88 15.39
C MET A 487 -6.75 4.65 15.28
N ALA A 488 -6.15 4.98 14.14
CA ALA A 488 -4.69 5.07 14.02
C ALA A 488 -4.20 6.49 14.32
N MET A 489 -3.19 6.60 15.16
CA MET A 489 -2.48 7.85 15.41
C MET A 489 -1.37 8.03 14.37
N VAL A 490 -1.52 9.02 13.51
CA VAL A 490 -0.65 9.32 12.37
C VAL A 490 0.09 10.63 12.67
N LYS A 491 1.01 10.59 13.65
CA LYS A 491 1.73 11.77 14.15
C LYS A 491 3.20 11.72 13.81
N ALA A 492 3.83 12.88 13.63
CA ALA A 492 5.28 13.00 13.43
C ALA A 492 5.75 12.09 12.28
N ALA A 493 5.11 12.21 11.11
CA ALA A 493 5.42 11.38 9.94
C ALA A 493 5.22 9.87 10.22
N ASN A 494 4.12 9.48 10.88
CA ASN A 494 3.86 8.11 11.32
C ASN A 494 5.01 7.53 12.18
N TYR A 495 5.39 8.26 13.23
CA TYR A 495 6.53 7.91 14.07
C TYR A 495 7.79 7.68 13.20
N GLY A 496 8.10 8.65 12.32
CA GLY A 496 9.23 8.58 11.38
C GLY A 496 9.06 7.61 10.21
N SER A 497 8.04 6.76 10.20
CA SER A 497 7.82 5.70 9.20
C SER A 497 7.10 6.18 7.93
N SER A 498 6.94 7.48 7.71
CA SER A 498 6.35 7.98 6.47
C SER A 498 6.92 9.32 6.06
N SER A 499 7.55 9.37 4.89
CA SER A 499 7.87 10.64 4.24
C SER A 499 6.73 11.11 3.35
N ASN A 500 6.03 10.16 2.70
CA ASN A 500 5.14 10.42 1.56
C ASN A 500 3.82 9.61 1.56
N HIS A 501 3.18 9.43 2.72
CA HIS A 501 1.72 9.16 2.85
C HIS A 501 1.22 7.78 2.42
N GLU A 502 2.09 6.95 1.85
CA GLU A 502 1.80 5.57 1.46
C GLU A 502 1.24 4.76 2.63
N LEU A 503 1.81 4.95 3.83
CA LEU A 503 1.34 4.25 5.01
C LEU A 503 -0.08 4.68 5.43
N THR A 504 -0.40 5.98 5.37
CA THR A 504 -1.72 6.48 5.76
C THR A 504 -2.82 5.96 4.84
N LEU A 505 -2.56 5.87 3.53
CA LEU A 505 -3.46 5.25 2.57
C LEU A 505 -3.64 3.76 2.87
N LEU A 506 -2.56 3.05 3.19
CA LEU A 506 -2.62 1.63 3.55
C LEU A 506 -3.49 1.40 4.80
N LEU A 507 -3.35 2.24 5.82
CA LEU A 507 -4.17 2.17 7.04
C LEU A 507 -5.67 2.32 6.74
N GLN A 508 -6.06 3.18 5.79
CA GLN A 508 -7.44 3.27 5.31
C GLN A 508 -7.89 1.97 4.61
N ARG A 509 -7.05 1.38 3.76
CA ARG A 509 -7.36 0.10 3.08
C ARG A 509 -7.53 -1.07 4.05
N TYR A 510 -6.85 -1.03 5.19
CA TYR A 510 -7.03 -2.01 6.25
C TYR A 510 -8.31 -1.81 7.06
N GLY A 511 -9.15 -0.84 6.69
CA GLY A 511 -10.50 -0.65 7.23
C GLY A 511 -10.52 -0.06 8.63
N LEU A 512 -9.52 0.77 8.99
CA LEU A 512 -9.58 1.57 10.21
C LEU A 512 -10.75 2.55 10.18
N ASP A 513 -11.26 2.93 11.35
CA ASP A 513 -12.48 3.74 11.45
C ASP A 513 -12.18 5.24 11.53
N TYR A 514 -11.02 5.62 12.07
CA TYR A 514 -10.60 7.00 12.30
C TYR A 514 -9.09 7.17 12.15
N LEU A 515 -8.65 8.38 11.80
CA LEU A 515 -7.26 8.80 11.96
C LEU A 515 -7.15 9.93 12.99
N GLY A 516 -6.04 9.97 13.72
CA GLY A 516 -5.71 11.06 14.63
C GLY A 516 -4.36 11.68 14.29
N VAL A 517 -4.36 12.97 13.95
CA VAL A 517 -3.14 13.75 13.65
C VAL A 517 -2.81 14.69 14.81
N ALA A 518 -1.57 15.19 14.87
CA ALA A 518 -1.18 16.14 15.90
C ALA A 518 -1.74 17.53 15.57
N TYR A 519 -1.47 18.00 14.36
CA TYR A 519 -1.74 19.37 13.91
C TYR A 519 -2.59 19.41 12.64
N VAL A 520 -3.14 20.59 12.33
CA VAL A 520 -4.02 20.80 11.19
C VAL A 520 -3.31 20.50 9.87
N GLU A 521 -2.05 20.88 9.73
CA GLU A 521 -1.25 20.68 8.51
C GLU A 521 -1.08 19.19 8.16
N GLU A 522 -0.92 18.33 9.17
CA GLU A 522 -0.88 16.88 8.96
C GLU A 522 -2.23 16.36 8.42
N GLY A 523 -3.34 16.92 8.91
CA GLY A 523 -4.69 16.60 8.45
C GLY A 523 -4.99 17.10 7.04
N ILE A 524 -4.63 18.34 6.72
CA ILE A 524 -4.70 18.92 5.37
C ILE A 524 -3.97 18.01 4.39
N ARG A 525 -2.73 17.68 4.73
CA ARG A 525 -1.87 16.86 3.89
C ARG A 525 -2.48 15.48 3.65
N ALA A 526 -3.02 14.85 4.69
CA ALA A 526 -3.74 13.58 4.56
C ALA A 526 -4.94 13.69 3.61
N ARG A 527 -5.73 14.77 3.69
CA ARG A 527 -6.87 15.03 2.79
C ARG A 527 -6.45 15.20 1.34
N GLU A 528 -5.41 16.00 1.08
CA GLU A 528 -4.83 16.19 -0.26
C GLU A 528 -4.34 14.89 -0.91
N GLN A 529 -4.20 13.81 -0.14
CA GLN A 529 -3.75 12.50 -0.62
C GLN A 529 -4.84 11.47 -0.79
N GLY A 530 -6.09 11.86 -0.53
CA GLY A 530 -7.24 11.01 -0.73
C GLY A 530 -7.64 10.16 0.48
N ILE A 531 -7.27 10.61 1.68
CA ILE A 531 -7.84 10.05 2.90
C ILE A 531 -9.28 10.53 3.06
N THR A 532 -10.21 9.58 3.11
CA THR A 532 -11.65 9.80 3.28
C THR A 532 -12.12 9.49 4.69
N LEU A 533 -11.32 8.77 5.50
CA LEU A 533 -11.64 8.52 6.91
C LEU A 533 -11.81 9.84 7.70
N PRO A 534 -12.68 9.88 8.73
CA PRO A 534 -12.68 10.98 9.69
C PRO A 534 -11.30 11.22 10.32
N ILE A 535 -10.88 12.48 10.43
CA ILE A 535 -9.57 12.87 10.94
C ILE A 535 -9.75 13.79 12.14
N ILE A 536 -9.32 13.32 13.31
CA ILE A 536 -9.25 14.14 14.52
C ILE A 536 -7.94 14.91 14.55
N VAL A 537 -8.03 16.23 14.68
CA VAL A 537 -6.87 17.09 14.98
C VAL A 537 -6.75 17.23 16.49
N MET A 538 -5.65 16.73 17.06
CA MET A 538 -5.46 16.64 18.51
C MET A 538 -5.11 17.98 19.17
N ASP A 539 -4.54 18.90 18.39
CA ASP A 539 -4.14 20.24 18.79
C ASP A 539 -4.51 21.23 17.66
N PRO A 540 -5.78 21.67 17.60
CA PRO A 540 -6.22 22.64 16.61
C PRO A 540 -5.73 24.04 17.00
N ALA A 541 -4.87 24.63 16.17
CA ALA A 541 -4.46 26.03 16.36
C ALA A 541 -5.62 26.99 16.08
N ASN A 542 -5.70 28.06 16.88
CA ASN A 542 -6.84 28.98 16.91
C ASN A 542 -7.03 29.81 15.62
N ASP A 543 -6.00 29.89 14.77
CA ASP A 543 -6.02 30.60 13.49
C ASP A 543 -6.33 29.69 12.29
N GLN A 544 -6.53 28.39 12.51
CA GLN A 544 -6.70 27.38 11.45
C GLN A 544 -8.15 26.92 11.24
N TRP A 545 -9.15 27.60 11.84
CA TRP A 545 -10.55 27.17 11.76
C TRP A 545 -11.10 27.10 10.32
N GLU A 546 -10.65 27.99 9.44
CA GLU A 546 -11.04 27.95 8.01
C GLU A 546 -10.52 26.68 7.33
N ASN A 547 -9.28 26.28 7.60
CA ASN A 547 -8.71 25.05 7.08
C ASN A 547 -9.40 23.81 7.63
N ILE A 548 -9.77 23.83 8.92
CA ILE A 548 -10.53 22.75 9.54
C ILE A 548 -11.87 22.54 8.83
N LEU A 549 -12.61 23.61 8.53
CA LEU A 549 -13.87 23.53 7.77
C LEU A 549 -13.63 23.07 6.33
N HIS A 550 -12.67 23.69 5.62
CA HIS A 550 -12.41 23.43 4.21
C HIS A 550 -12.01 21.98 3.95
N TYR A 551 -11.13 21.44 4.80
CA TYR A 551 -10.60 20.08 4.68
C TYR A 551 -11.41 19.04 5.49
N GLN A 552 -12.57 19.41 6.04
CA GLN A 552 -13.45 18.51 6.79
C GLN A 552 -12.68 17.75 7.89
N LEU A 553 -11.96 18.50 8.72
CA LEU A 553 -11.22 17.99 9.87
C LEU A 553 -12.06 18.15 11.14
N GLU A 554 -11.87 17.27 12.12
CA GLU A 554 -12.65 17.27 13.37
C GLU A 554 -11.75 17.74 14.54
N PRO A 555 -11.93 18.96 15.08
CA PRO A 555 -11.05 19.49 16.12
C PRO A 555 -11.29 18.87 17.50
N SER A 556 -10.21 18.61 18.23
CA SER A 556 -10.22 18.28 19.65
C SER A 556 -10.31 19.55 20.51
N ILE A 557 -11.41 19.72 21.23
CA ILE A 557 -11.62 20.79 22.19
C ILE A 557 -11.15 20.35 23.57
N TYR A 558 -10.14 21.03 24.10
CA TYR A 558 -9.50 20.69 25.38
C TYR A 558 -9.57 21.80 26.44
N SER A 559 -10.21 22.94 26.15
CA SER A 559 -10.49 24.00 27.12
C SER A 559 -11.80 24.73 26.78
N VAL A 560 -12.37 25.42 27.78
CA VAL A 560 -13.59 26.25 27.59
C VAL A 560 -13.31 27.50 26.76
N ASP A 561 -12.10 28.04 26.81
CA ASP A 561 -11.71 29.22 26.03
C ASP A 561 -11.62 28.88 24.54
N LEU A 562 -10.99 27.74 24.21
CA LEU A 562 -10.92 27.23 22.84
C LEU A 562 -12.31 26.98 22.24
N LEU A 563 -13.24 26.46 23.05
CA LEU A 563 -14.63 26.31 22.64
C LEU A 563 -15.28 27.67 22.34
N ALA A 564 -15.07 28.67 23.21
CA ALA A 564 -15.64 30.00 23.02
C ALA A 564 -15.14 30.66 21.72
N GLU A 565 -13.85 30.50 21.41
CA GLU A 565 -13.26 30.97 20.16
C GLU A 565 -13.88 30.28 18.94
N LEU A 566 -14.01 28.95 18.97
CA LEU A 566 -14.65 28.20 17.90
C LEU A 566 -16.12 28.61 17.71
N ILE A 567 -16.87 28.81 18.79
CA ILE A 567 -18.26 29.28 18.73
C ILE A 567 -18.33 30.67 18.07
N CYS A 568 -17.40 31.57 18.39
CA CYS A 568 -17.33 32.89 17.77
C CYS A 568 -17.12 32.76 16.26
N PHE A 569 -16.15 31.93 15.84
CA PHE A 569 -15.86 31.67 14.43
C PHE A 569 -17.07 31.08 13.70
N VAL A 570 -17.68 30.01 14.23
CA VAL A 570 -18.81 29.32 13.59
C VAL A 570 -20.05 30.20 13.47
N LYS A 571 -20.28 31.14 14.39
CA LYS A 571 -21.39 32.12 14.28
C LYS A 571 -21.24 33.08 13.10
N THR A 572 -20.01 33.32 12.62
CA THR A 572 -19.74 34.23 11.49
C THR A 572 -19.78 33.56 10.12
N LYS A 573 -19.93 32.23 10.07
CA LYS A 573 -19.89 31.44 8.82
C LYS A 573 -21.18 30.61 8.70
N VAL A 574 -21.63 30.37 7.47
CA VAL A 574 -22.68 29.38 7.22
C VAL A 574 -22.04 27.99 7.27
N VAL A 575 -22.18 27.30 8.39
CA VAL A 575 -21.66 25.94 8.58
C VAL A 575 -22.79 24.94 8.32
N GLN A 576 -22.74 24.26 7.16
CA GLN A 576 -23.65 23.16 6.83
C GLN A 576 -22.88 22.01 6.14
N PRO A 577 -23.00 20.74 6.62
CA PRO A 577 -23.67 20.32 7.86
C PRO A 577 -22.91 20.78 9.13
N THR A 578 -23.44 20.48 10.32
CA THR A 578 -22.84 20.81 11.63
C THR A 578 -21.37 20.38 11.72
N LEU A 579 -20.52 21.15 12.40
CA LEU A 579 -19.09 20.84 12.59
C LEU A 579 -18.92 19.77 13.68
N PRO A 580 -18.38 18.58 13.36
CA PRO A 580 -18.02 17.57 14.36
C PRO A 580 -16.90 18.07 15.28
N ILE A 581 -17.04 17.88 16.58
CA ILE A 581 -16.02 18.20 17.58
C ILE A 581 -15.82 17.04 18.57
N HIS A 582 -14.62 16.97 19.14
CA HIS A 582 -14.26 15.96 20.14
C HIS A 582 -13.86 16.63 21.45
N LEU A 583 -14.44 16.21 22.57
CA LEU A 583 -14.13 16.79 23.87
C LEU A 583 -13.06 15.97 24.58
N LYS A 584 -11.93 16.62 24.87
CA LYS A 584 -10.83 16.03 25.63
C LYS A 584 -11.00 16.34 27.11
N LEU A 585 -11.07 15.30 27.93
CA LEU A 585 -11.28 15.39 29.37
C LEU A 585 -9.98 15.17 30.14
N GLU A 586 -9.76 15.95 31.18
CA GLU A 586 -8.61 15.79 32.09
C GLU A 586 -8.96 14.80 33.20
N THR A 587 -8.23 13.69 33.28
CA THR A 587 -8.50 12.58 34.21
C THR A 587 -7.33 12.28 35.16
N GLY A 588 -6.21 12.99 35.03
CA GLY A 588 -5.01 12.84 35.85
C GLY A 588 -3.68 12.86 35.09
N LEU A 589 -3.67 13.24 33.80
CA LEU A 589 -2.42 13.44 33.05
C LEU A 589 -1.86 14.87 33.22
N TYR A 590 -2.74 15.84 33.51
CA TYR A 590 -2.42 17.26 33.68
C TYR A 590 -1.60 17.85 32.51
N ARG A 591 -2.06 17.61 31.28
CA ARG A 591 -1.41 18.14 30.06
C ARG A 591 -2.35 19.02 29.25
N LEU A 592 -3.46 18.45 28.80
CA LEU A 592 -4.50 19.11 28.01
C LEU A 592 -5.81 18.36 28.27
N GLY A 593 -6.85 19.09 28.60
CA GLY A 593 -8.19 18.54 28.78
C GLY A 593 -9.03 19.40 29.71
N ILE A 594 -10.34 19.30 29.55
CA ILE A 594 -11.33 19.99 30.35
C ILE A 594 -11.45 19.27 31.69
N SER A 595 -11.29 20.01 32.79
CA SER A 595 -11.41 19.48 34.14
C SER A 595 -12.87 19.23 34.53
N ALA A 596 -13.08 18.38 35.54
CA ALA A 596 -14.42 18.12 36.08
C ALA A 596 -15.13 19.40 36.56
N THR A 597 -14.38 20.38 37.07
CA THR A 597 -14.93 21.66 37.54
C THR A 597 -15.41 22.58 36.41
N GLU A 598 -14.91 22.39 35.19
CA GLU A 598 -15.25 23.22 34.03
C GLU A 598 -16.45 22.68 33.23
N LEU A 599 -16.91 21.45 33.51
CA LEU A 599 -17.95 20.78 32.71
C LEU A 599 -19.25 21.58 32.62
N ASN A 600 -19.66 22.25 33.70
CA ASN A 600 -20.87 23.08 33.69
C ASN A 600 -20.75 24.27 32.74
N THR A 601 -19.59 24.93 32.71
CA THR A 601 -19.31 26.04 31.81
C THR A 601 -19.29 25.58 30.36
N LEU A 602 -18.61 24.46 30.10
CA LEU A 602 -18.55 23.81 28.78
C LEU A 602 -19.95 23.51 28.23
N LEU A 603 -20.78 22.83 29.02
CA LEU A 603 -22.13 22.43 28.63
C LEU A 603 -23.03 23.64 28.37
N LYS A 604 -22.87 24.72 29.14
CA LYS A 604 -23.61 25.98 28.91
C LYS A 604 -23.23 26.61 27.58
N GLN A 605 -21.95 26.61 27.21
CA GLN A 605 -21.47 27.14 25.92
C GLN A 605 -21.95 26.29 24.74
N LEU A 606 -21.86 24.95 24.83
CA LEU A 606 -22.32 24.04 23.78
C LEU A 606 -23.81 24.24 23.45
N LYS A 607 -24.66 24.40 24.46
CA LYS A 607 -26.11 24.65 24.27
C LYS A 607 -26.41 25.95 23.51
N GLN A 608 -25.48 26.89 23.47
CA GLN A 608 -25.64 28.17 22.75
C GLN A 608 -25.26 28.07 21.27
N CYS A 609 -24.71 26.94 20.80
CA CYS A 609 -24.24 26.77 19.44
C CYS A 609 -24.65 25.40 18.86
N PRO A 610 -25.88 25.28 18.32
CA PRO A 610 -26.37 24.03 17.73
C PRO A 610 -25.62 23.61 16.46
N SER A 611 -24.80 24.51 15.88
CA SER A 611 -23.94 24.22 14.73
C SER A 611 -22.75 23.30 15.06
N LEU A 612 -22.48 23.04 16.34
CA LEU A 612 -21.43 22.13 16.79
C LEU A 612 -22.03 20.78 17.21
N GLN A 613 -21.46 19.69 16.71
CA GLN A 613 -21.87 18.33 17.06
C GLN A 613 -20.77 17.65 17.88
N VAL A 614 -21.06 17.31 19.14
CA VAL A 614 -20.13 16.51 19.97
C VAL A 614 -20.16 15.06 19.50
N VAL A 615 -19.12 14.64 18.78
CA VAL A 615 -19.00 13.28 18.21
C VAL A 615 -18.31 12.31 19.15
N SER A 616 -17.32 12.77 19.92
CA SER A 616 -16.70 11.91 20.94
C SER A 616 -16.23 12.64 22.20
N LEU A 617 -16.10 11.85 23.27
CA LEU A 617 -15.47 12.19 24.54
C LEU A 617 -14.23 11.32 24.72
N PHE A 618 -13.12 11.89 25.15
CA PHE A 618 -11.89 11.11 25.31
C PHE A 618 -10.92 11.66 26.35
N SER A 619 -10.02 10.80 26.84
CA SER A 619 -8.91 11.20 27.70
C SER A 619 -7.66 10.38 27.39
N HIS A 620 -6.52 10.70 28.00
CA HIS A 620 -5.25 9.99 27.82
C HIS A 620 -4.77 9.37 29.14
N LEU A 621 -4.44 8.08 29.07
CA LEU A 621 -3.82 7.36 30.19
C LEU A 621 -2.36 7.80 30.36
N ALA A 622 -1.95 7.99 31.62
CA ALA A 622 -0.60 8.42 31.96
C ALA A 622 0.41 7.27 31.92
N ALA A 623 0.02 6.08 32.38
CA ALA A 623 0.96 4.99 32.66
C ALA A 623 0.42 3.61 32.26
N SER A 624 -0.26 3.51 31.12
CA SER A 624 -0.85 2.26 30.67
C SER A 624 0.16 1.18 30.25
N GLY A 625 1.46 1.47 30.19
CA GLY A 625 2.52 0.53 29.81
C GLY A 625 3.28 -0.11 30.98
N THR A 626 3.08 0.37 32.22
CA THR A 626 3.81 -0.07 33.43
C THR A 626 2.87 -0.68 34.45
N ALA A 627 3.19 -1.88 34.93
CA ALA A 627 2.32 -2.64 35.84
C ALA A 627 2.23 -2.02 37.23
N GLU A 628 3.28 -1.33 37.65
CA GLU A 628 3.38 -0.66 38.95
C GLU A 628 2.38 0.51 39.07
N GLN A 629 1.83 0.98 37.95
CA GLN A 629 0.94 2.14 37.86
C GLN A 629 -0.51 1.76 37.50
N ASP A 630 -0.87 0.47 37.60
CA ASP A 630 -2.19 -0.02 37.23
C ASP A 630 -3.30 0.60 38.07
N ALA A 631 -3.07 0.77 39.39
CA ALA A 631 -4.02 1.42 40.28
C ALA A 631 -4.37 2.85 39.83
N TYR A 632 -3.37 3.60 39.36
CA TYR A 632 -3.59 4.96 38.85
C TYR A 632 -4.30 4.95 37.49
N THR A 633 -3.95 4.01 36.61
CA THR A 633 -4.63 3.84 35.32
C THR A 633 -6.12 3.52 35.51
N LEU A 634 -6.47 2.65 36.46
CA LEU A 634 -7.86 2.33 36.81
C LEU A 634 -8.59 3.54 37.39
N LEU A 635 -7.93 4.35 38.22
CA LEU A 635 -8.48 5.60 38.75
C LEU A 635 -8.79 6.60 37.61
N GLN A 636 -7.91 6.75 36.61
CA GLN A 636 -8.19 7.59 35.45
C GLN A 636 -9.39 7.09 34.65
N ALA A 637 -9.52 5.77 34.48
CA ALA A 637 -10.65 5.17 33.76
C ALA A 637 -11.99 5.40 34.48
N GLU A 638 -11.99 5.33 35.81
CA GLU A 638 -13.18 5.61 36.61
C GLU A 638 -13.59 7.09 36.54
N ARG A 639 -12.62 8.00 36.68
CA ARG A 639 -12.87 9.45 36.50
C ARG A 639 -13.43 9.75 35.12
N PHE A 640 -12.85 9.14 34.08
CA PHE A 640 -13.34 9.27 32.72
C PHE A 640 -14.80 8.83 32.61
N ARG A 641 -15.14 7.65 33.14
CA ARG A 641 -16.53 7.12 33.15
C ARG A 641 -17.50 8.10 33.80
N GLN A 642 -17.18 8.60 34.99
CA GLN A 642 -18.02 9.56 35.73
C GLN A 642 -18.23 10.86 34.96
N MET A 643 -17.17 11.43 34.40
CA MET A 643 -17.27 12.67 33.62
C MET A 643 -18.08 12.47 32.33
N THR A 644 -17.89 11.35 31.63
CA THR A 644 -18.66 11.06 30.41
C THR A 644 -20.14 10.87 30.69
N GLN A 645 -20.49 10.15 31.76
CA GLN A 645 -21.89 9.97 32.17
C GLN A 645 -22.54 11.33 32.48
N TYR A 646 -21.84 12.20 33.21
CA TYR A 646 -22.34 13.55 33.51
C TYR A 646 -22.61 14.37 32.24
N ILE A 647 -21.72 14.29 31.24
CA ILE A 647 -21.87 15.00 29.96
C ILE A 647 -23.06 14.45 29.17
N GLU A 648 -23.18 13.12 29.06
CA GLU A 648 -24.28 12.43 28.36
C GLU A 648 -25.65 12.82 28.94
N GLU A 649 -25.80 12.79 30.26
CA GLU A 649 -27.03 13.17 30.96
C GLU A 649 -27.44 14.63 30.70
N LYS A 650 -26.47 15.55 30.55
CA LYS A 650 -26.73 16.98 30.37
C LYS A 650 -26.87 17.43 28.91
N LEU A 651 -26.24 16.72 27.97
CA LEU A 651 -26.37 16.94 26.54
C LEU A 651 -27.60 16.23 25.95
N GLY A 652 -28.05 15.12 26.54
CA GLY A 652 -29.13 14.31 26.00
C GLY A 652 -28.72 13.51 24.74
N THR A 653 -27.42 13.38 24.50
CA THR A 653 -26.84 12.59 23.40
C THR A 653 -25.83 11.60 23.96
N GLN A 654 -25.46 10.58 23.17
CA GLN A 654 -24.44 9.60 23.53
C GLN A 654 -23.27 9.67 22.53
N PRO A 655 -22.31 10.60 22.72
CA PRO A 655 -21.10 10.66 21.90
C PRO A 655 -20.22 9.42 22.11
N LEU A 656 -19.39 9.09 21.11
CA LEU A 656 -18.44 7.99 21.22
C LEU A 656 -17.46 8.22 22.38
N LYS A 657 -17.11 7.19 23.13
CA LYS A 657 -16.14 7.26 24.21
C LYS A 657 -14.87 6.51 23.84
N HIS A 658 -13.71 7.12 24.07
CA HIS A 658 -12.43 6.44 23.86
C HIS A 658 -11.35 6.86 24.86
N LEU A 659 -10.74 5.88 25.52
CA LEU A 659 -9.72 6.11 26.55
C LEU A 659 -8.38 5.47 26.19
N LEU A 660 -8.42 4.24 25.67
CA LEU A 660 -7.26 3.37 25.62
C LEU A 660 -6.31 3.73 24.46
N ASN A 661 -5.02 3.84 24.80
CA ASN A 661 -3.91 3.81 23.83
C ASN A 661 -3.51 2.35 23.52
N SER A 662 -2.47 2.12 22.71
CA SER A 662 -1.99 0.77 22.34
C SER A 662 -1.82 -0.18 23.53
N ASN A 663 -1.12 0.24 24.60
CA ASN A 663 -0.98 -0.59 25.79
C ASN A 663 -2.30 -0.76 26.55
N GLY A 664 -3.09 0.31 26.65
CA GLY A 664 -4.40 0.29 27.28
C GLY A 664 -5.33 -0.75 26.66
N ALA A 665 -5.39 -0.81 25.32
CA ALA A 665 -6.27 -1.69 24.56
C ALA A 665 -6.05 -3.17 24.88
N LEU A 666 -4.82 -3.54 25.22
CA LEU A 666 -4.42 -4.92 25.48
C LEU A 666 -4.43 -5.28 26.97
N ARG A 667 -4.12 -4.32 27.86
CA ARG A 667 -4.02 -4.56 29.31
C ARG A 667 -5.31 -4.29 30.07
N PHE A 668 -6.16 -3.41 29.55
CA PHE A 668 -7.39 -2.97 30.20
C PHE A 668 -8.61 -3.08 29.26
N PRO A 669 -8.88 -4.27 28.67
CA PRO A 669 -9.93 -4.45 27.67
C PRO A 669 -11.34 -4.13 28.17
N GLN A 670 -11.58 -4.15 29.49
CA GLN A 670 -12.86 -3.76 30.11
C GLN A 670 -13.21 -2.27 29.92
N PHE A 671 -12.23 -1.42 29.53
CA PHE A 671 -12.42 0.00 29.26
C PHE A 671 -12.28 0.36 27.78
N GLN A 672 -12.55 -0.58 26.87
CA GLN A 672 -12.51 -0.33 25.42
C GLN A 672 -13.51 0.75 24.98
N PHE A 673 -14.65 0.84 25.66
CA PHE A 673 -15.77 1.71 25.28
C PHE A 673 -16.11 1.54 23.79
N ASP A 674 -16.20 2.64 23.04
CA ASP A 674 -16.65 2.64 21.64
C ASP A 674 -15.48 2.64 20.65
N MET A 675 -14.29 3.10 21.06
CA MET A 675 -13.11 3.20 20.19
C MET A 675 -11.78 3.14 20.96
N VAL A 676 -10.76 2.55 20.36
CA VAL A 676 -9.37 2.57 20.87
C VAL A 676 -8.43 3.34 19.95
N ARG A 677 -7.35 3.90 20.51
CA ARG A 677 -6.37 4.70 19.76
C ARG A 677 -5.02 4.00 19.69
N LEU A 678 -4.68 3.45 18.53
CA LEU A 678 -3.43 2.75 18.31
C LEU A 678 -2.38 3.72 17.75
N GLY A 679 -1.26 3.86 18.45
CA GLY A 679 -0.14 4.69 18.02
C GLY A 679 1.06 3.84 17.65
N ILE A 680 2.18 4.06 18.34
CA ILE A 680 3.45 3.36 18.07
C ILE A 680 3.33 1.83 18.07
N GLY A 681 2.36 1.26 18.82
CA GLY A 681 2.09 -0.17 18.81
C GLY A 681 1.72 -0.74 17.43
N LEU A 682 1.20 0.08 16.50
CA LEU A 682 0.97 -0.33 15.11
C LEU A 682 2.27 -0.69 14.37
N HIS A 683 3.38 -0.10 14.80
CA HIS A 683 4.73 -0.41 14.29
C HIS A 683 5.38 -1.58 15.03
N GLY A 684 4.64 -2.21 15.95
CA GLY A 684 5.06 -3.36 16.72
C GLY A 684 6.18 -3.06 17.70
N VAL A 685 6.18 -1.86 18.26
CA VAL A 685 7.18 -1.35 19.21
C VAL A 685 6.50 -0.51 20.30
N GLY A 686 7.20 -0.25 21.41
CA GLY A 686 6.69 0.61 22.49
C GLY A 686 5.50 0.06 23.29
N VAL A 687 5.37 -1.27 23.35
CA VAL A 687 4.37 -1.97 24.19
C VAL A 687 5.01 -2.64 25.40
N ALA A 688 4.19 -3.03 26.38
CA ALA A 688 4.67 -3.72 27.57
C ALA A 688 5.45 -5.00 27.20
N PRO A 689 6.50 -5.37 27.96
CA PRO A 689 7.35 -6.52 27.62
C PRO A 689 6.60 -7.85 27.46
N SER A 690 5.50 -8.05 28.18
CA SER A 690 4.64 -9.24 28.07
C SER A 690 3.85 -9.31 26.76
N ILE A 691 3.68 -8.18 26.07
CA ILE A 691 2.91 -8.05 24.83
C ILE A 691 3.82 -8.06 23.61
N GLN A 692 5.01 -7.47 23.73
CA GLN A 692 5.96 -7.27 22.65
C GLN A 692 6.21 -8.51 21.76
N PRO A 693 6.28 -9.75 22.29
CA PRO A 693 6.46 -10.96 21.47
C PRO A 693 5.33 -11.26 20.47
N HIS A 694 4.14 -10.70 20.68
CA HIS A 694 2.98 -10.92 19.80
C HIS A 694 2.87 -9.91 18.67
N LEU A 695 3.69 -8.85 18.70
CA LEU A 695 3.73 -7.84 17.65
C LEU A 695 4.97 -8.00 16.78
N MET A 696 4.86 -7.54 15.54
CA MET A 696 5.95 -7.54 14.58
C MET A 696 6.52 -6.11 14.40
N PRO A 697 7.80 -5.88 14.74
CA PRO A 697 8.47 -4.62 14.44
C PRO A 697 8.44 -4.33 12.94
N SER A 698 7.88 -3.20 12.52
CA SER A 698 7.70 -2.88 11.10
C SER A 698 8.93 -2.25 10.45
N SER A 699 9.87 -1.72 11.22
CA SER A 699 10.86 -0.77 10.72
C SER A 699 12.28 -1.33 10.83
N THR A 700 13.05 -1.20 9.75
CA THR A 700 14.49 -1.55 9.68
C THR A 700 15.27 -0.36 9.14
N LEU A 701 16.16 0.21 9.95
CA LEU A 701 17.08 1.25 9.52
C LEU A 701 18.41 0.62 9.15
N LYS A 702 18.81 0.79 7.89
CA LYS A 702 20.05 0.24 7.36
C LYS A 702 20.76 1.21 6.45
N THR A 703 22.06 1.01 6.30
CA THR A 703 22.94 1.81 5.45
C THR A 703 24.01 0.90 4.85
N THR A 704 25.01 1.48 4.19
CA THR A 704 26.12 0.70 3.61
C THR A 704 27.47 1.28 4.00
N VAL A 705 28.51 0.45 4.01
CA VAL A 705 29.88 0.91 4.23
C VAL A 705 30.32 1.78 3.06
N SER A 706 30.59 3.07 3.32
CA SER A 706 31.11 4.01 2.31
C SER A 706 32.58 3.76 2.01
N GLN A 707 33.37 3.50 3.05
CA GLN A 707 34.82 3.34 2.96
C GLN A 707 35.33 2.56 4.17
N VAL A 708 36.40 1.78 3.97
CA VAL A 708 37.16 1.13 5.04
C VAL A 708 38.55 1.77 5.10
N LYS A 709 39.08 2.01 6.30
CA LYS A 709 40.40 2.61 6.52
C LYS A 709 41.18 1.87 7.61
N GLU A 710 42.48 1.72 7.38
CA GLU A 710 43.44 1.35 8.41
C GLU A 710 43.88 2.60 9.20
N VAL A 711 43.90 2.50 10.52
CA VAL A 711 44.28 3.58 11.43
C VAL A 711 45.44 3.11 12.30
N PRO A 712 46.61 3.77 12.26
CA PRO A 712 47.76 3.37 13.05
C PRO A 712 47.54 3.67 14.54
N LYS A 713 48.20 2.88 15.39
CA LYS A 713 48.24 3.13 16.84
C LYS A 713 48.69 4.56 17.14
N GLY A 714 47.96 5.25 18.03
CA GLY A 714 48.22 6.63 18.44
C GLY A 714 47.50 7.69 17.60
N ALA A 715 46.92 7.34 16.45
CA ALA A 715 46.10 8.26 15.67
C ALA A 715 44.75 8.53 16.35
N THR A 716 44.16 9.68 16.04
CA THR A 716 42.86 10.11 16.58
C THR A 716 41.81 10.22 15.47
N ILE A 717 40.56 9.92 15.80
CA ILE A 717 39.45 9.80 14.83
C ILE A 717 38.32 10.77 15.20
N GLY A 718 37.75 11.43 14.17
CA GLY A 718 36.55 12.26 14.29
C GLY A 718 36.80 13.65 14.88
N TYR A 719 35.70 14.38 15.07
CA TYR A 719 35.73 15.73 15.65
C TYR A 719 36.31 15.73 17.06
N ASN A 720 36.99 16.82 17.40
CA ASN A 720 37.66 17.02 18.70
C ASN A 720 38.61 15.89 19.10
N ARG A 721 39.04 15.05 18.14
CA ARG A 721 39.96 13.93 18.36
C ARG A 721 39.48 12.97 19.46
N LYS A 722 38.15 12.81 19.61
CA LYS A 722 37.52 12.10 20.73
C LYS A 722 37.82 10.60 20.79
N ALA A 723 38.03 9.96 19.65
CA ALA A 723 38.50 8.58 19.60
C ALA A 723 40.02 8.53 19.43
N LEU A 724 40.69 7.71 20.25
CA LEU A 724 42.12 7.42 20.17
C LEU A 724 42.32 5.94 19.84
N ALA A 725 43.05 5.66 18.76
CA ALA A 725 43.44 4.32 18.37
C ALA A 725 44.51 3.77 19.33
N LYS A 726 44.10 2.99 20.34
CA LYS A 726 45.01 2.38 21.32
C LYS A 726 45.91 1.29 20.71
N GLN A 727 45.49 0.75 19.58
CA GLN A 727 46.19 -0.25 18.75
C GLN A 727 45.97 0.09 17.28
N ALA A 728 46.69 -0.58 16.37
CA ALA A 728 46.35 -0.53 14.95
C ALA A 728 44.92 -1.09 14.80
N MET A 729 44.07 -0.36 14.09
CA MET A 729 42.64 -0.67 14.00
C MET A 729 42.09 -0.41 12.60
N THR A 730 41.07 -1.16 12.23
CA THR A 730 40.35 -0.98 10.97
C THR A 730 39.00 -0.33 11.26
N ILE A 731 38.68 0.74 10.55
CA ILE A 731 37.41 1.47 10.71
C ILE A 731 36.58 1.45 9.43
N ALA A 732 35.27 1.32 9.58
CA ALA A 732 34.29 1.51 8.52
C ALA A 732 33.62 2.88 8.68
N ILE A 733 33.50 3.61 7.57
CA ILE A 733 32.78 4.88 7.50
C ILE A 733 31.40 4.60 6.91
N ILE A 734 30.35 5.00 7.62
CA ILE A 734 28.95 4.81 7.20
C ILE A 734 28.28 6.17 6.94
N PRO A 735 27.42 6.31 5.89
CA PRO A 735 26.78 7.56 5.51
C PRO A 735 25.49 7.76 6.30
N ILE A 736 25.62 7.76 7.62
CA ILE A 736 24.55 8.13 8.56
C ILE A 736 25.15 8.95 9.69
N GLY A 737 24.58 10.12 9.95
CA GLY A 737 25.01 11.02 11.01
C GLY A 737 23.82 11.60 11.80
N TYR A 738 24.10 12.63 12.61
CA TYR A 738 23.06 13.24 13.43
C TYR A 738 22.01 14.00 12.62
N ALA A 739 22.33 14.46 11.40
CA ALA A 739 21.36 15.08 10.50
C ALA A 739 20.39 14.07 9.88
N ASP A 740 20.72 12.78 9.96
CA ASP A 740 19.89 11.66 9.48
C ASP A 740 19.04 11.05 10.61
N GLY A 741 19.30 11.43 11.87
CA GLY A 741 18.60 10.94 13.06
C GLY A 741 19.42 10.06 13.99
N LEU A 742 20.71 9.82 13.70
CA LEU A 742 21.59 9.08 14.62
C LEU A 742 22.09 10.00 15.74
N ASN A 743 21.49 9.88 16.92
CA ASN A 743 21.79 10.74 18.06
C ASN A 743 23.28 10.71 18.45
N LYS A 744 23.88 11.87 18.72
CA LYS A 744 25.31 11.99 19.12
C LYS A 744 25.70 11.12 20.31
N ILE A 745 24.75 10.77 21.18
CA ILE A 745 24.99 9.88 22.33
C ILE A 745 25.45 8.48 21.89
N PHE A 746 25.10 8.01 20.69
CA PHE A 746 25.61 6.73 20.16
C PHE A 746 27.12 6.71 19.91
N GLY A 747 27.76 7.88 19.82
CA GLY A 747 29.21 7.98 19.63
C GLY A 747 30.02 7.46 20.82
N ASN A 748 31.35 7.47 20.64
CA ASN A 748 32.33 7.16 21.70
C ASN A 748 32.12 5.80 22.39
N GLY A 749 31.64 4.79 21.65
CA GLY A 749 31.51 3.41 22.10
C GLY A 749 30.21 3.08 22.83
N LYS A 750 29.28 4.04 22.98
CA LYS A 750 27.97 3.80 23.63
C LYS A 750 27.00 3.04 22.73
N GLY A 751 27.05 3.33 21.43
CA GLY A 751 26.25 2.67 20.40
C GLY A 751 27.03 1.63 19.62
N HIS A 752 26.31 0.72 18.98
CA HIS A 752 26.86 -0.21 18.00
C HIS A 752 25.93 -0.40 16.81
N VAL A 753 26.50 -0.91 15.72
CA VAL A 753 25.78 -1.34 14.51
C VAL A 753 26.11 -2.80 14.23
N ILE A 754 25.33 -3.45 13.38
CA ILE A 754 25.60 -4.82 12.94
C ILE A 754 26.11 -4.82 11.50
N ILE A 755 27.26 -5.45 11.29
CA ILE A 755 27.87 -5.67 9.95
C ILE A 755 28.26 -7.15 9.86
N GLN A 756 27.83 -7.85 8.82
CA GLN A 756 28.06 -9.31 8.66
C GLN A 756 27.71 -10.12 9.94
N ASN A 757 26.57 -9.83 10.59
CA ASN A 757 26.15 -10.45 11.86
C ASN A 757 27.05 -10.19 13.09
N HIS A 758 28.01 -9.27 13.01
CA HIS A 758 28.85 -8.88 14.14
C HIS A 758 28.47 -7.51 14.68
N TYR A 759 28.46 -7.37 16.01
CA TYR A 759 28.35 -6.09 16.67
C TYR A 759 29.64 -5.28 16.52
N CYS A 760 29.52 -4.07 15.99
CA CYS A 760 30.62 -3.17 15.71
C CYS A 760 30.34 -1.81 16.38
N PRO A 761 31.16 -1.39 17.36
CA PRO A 761 30.88 -0.17 18.12
C PRO A 761 31.12 1.09 17.27
N ILE A 762 30.29 2.10 17.50
CA ILE A 762 30.46 3.43 16.90
C ILE A 762 31.51 4.19 17.71
N ILE A 763 32.57 4.66 17.06
CA ILE A 763 33.71 5.32 17.71
C ILE A 763 33.81 6.79 17.32
N GLY A 764 34.27 7.61 18.27
CA GLY A 764 34.35 9.06 18.11
C GLY A 764 32.97 9.72 18.13
N ASP A 765 32.96 11.03 17.90
CA ASP A 765 31.72 11.79 17.78
C ASP A 765 31.01 11.48 16.46
N ILE A 766 29.69 11.40 16.50
CA ILE A 766 28.86 11.30 15.30
C ILE A 766 28.91 12.63 14.54
N CYS A 767 29.29 12.56 13.26
CA CYS A 767 29.36 13.71 12.37
C CYS A 767 27.98 14.03 11.78
N MET A 768 27.88 15.12 11.00
CA MET A 768 26.61 15.56 10.42
C MET A 768 25.99 14.48 9.53
N ASP A 769 26.76 13.94 8.59
CA ASP A 769 26.27 13.00 7.58
C ASP A 769 26.98 11.62 7.64
N ARG A 770 27.88 11.41 8.62
CA ARG A 770 28.74 10.21 8.70
C ARG A 770 29.04 9.77 10.13
N SER A 771 29.32 8.48 10.28
CA SER A 771 29.80 7.89 11.53
C SER A 771 30.94 6.91 11.28
N MET A 772 31.80 6.72 12.28
CA MET A 772 32.92 5.79 12.23
C MET A 772 32.62 4.59 13.12
N VAL A 773 32.90 3.40 12.60
CA VAL A 773 32.59 2.12 13.24
C VAL A 773 33.87 1.30 13.34
N ASP A 774 34.16 0.74 14.50
CA ASP A 774 35.30 -0.17 14.68
C ASP A 774 34.97 -1.55 14.10
N VAL A 775 35.74 -1.94 13.09
CA VAL A 775 35.64 -3.23 12.40
C VAL A 775 36.96 -3.99 12.45
N THR A 776 37.80 -3.70 13.45
CA THR A 776 39.08 -4.39 13.66
C THR A 776 38.87 -5.91 13.71
N ASN A 777 39.72 -6.65 12.99
CA ASN A 777 39.66 -8.11 12.83
C ASN A 777 38.39 -8.64 12.14
N LYS A 778 37.64 -7.81 11.41
CA LYS A 778 36.46 -8.23 10.64
C LYS A 778 36.69 -7.97 9.15
N PRO A 779 36.31 -8.90 8.25
CA PRO A 779 36.55 -8.77 6.81
C PRO A 779 35.52 -7.86 6.13
N VAL A 780 35.39 -6.62 6.61
CA VAL A 780 34.41 -5.66 6.13
C VAL A 780 34.90 -4.95 4.88
N LYS A 781 34.03 -4.84 3.87
CA LYS A 781 34.31 -4.16 2.59
C LYS A 781 33.33 -3.02 2.31
N ARG A 782 33.74 -2.11 1.42
CA ARG A 782 32.85 -1.06 0.89
C ARG A 782 31.62 -1.73 0.25
N GLY A 783 30.45 -1.14 0.48
CA GLY A 783 29.17 -1.60 -0.04
C GLY A 783 28.47 -2.63 0.83
N GLU A 784 29.12 -3.13 1.88
CA GLU A 784 28.46 -4.05 2.81
C GLU A 784 27.33 -3.39 3.58
N GLU A 785 26.27 -4.15 3.81
CA GLU A 785 25.10 -3.70 4.56
C GLU A 785 25.44 -3.51 6.03
N VAL A 786 24.95 -2.40 6.58
CA VAL A 786 25.08 -2.03 7.98
C VAL A 786 23.69 -1.84 8.55
N ILE A 787 23.35 -2.59 9.59
CA ILE A 787 22.05 -2.53 10.26
C ILE A 787 22.20 -1.68 11.52
N ILE A 788 21.39 -0.61 11.60
CA ILE A 788 21.29 0.24 12.80
C ILE A 788 20.27 -0.35 13.76
N PHE A 789 19.09 -0.73 13.25
CA PHE A 789 18.11 -1.54 13.98
C PHE A 789 17.26 -2.34 12.98
N ASN A 790 16.75 -3.48 13.42
CA ASN A 790 15.81 -4.34 12.69
C ASN A 790 14.96 -5.16 13.69
N ALA A 791 14.23 -6.17 13.23
CA ALA A 791 13.42 -7.00 14.13
C ALA A 791 14.23 -7.80 15.18
N GLN A 792 15.49 -8.17 14.89
CA GLN A 792 16.36 -8.90 15.82
C GLN A 792 17.10 -7.95 16.76
N HIS A 793 17.59 -6.83 16.21
CA HIS A 793 18.20 -5.72 16.93
C HIS A 793 17.18 -4.61 17.07
N SER A 794 16.25 -4.81 18.00
CA SER A 794 15.03 -4.00 18.11
C SER A 794 15.30 -2.54 18.41
N VAL A 795 14.33 -1.70 18.05
CA VAL A 795 14.33 -0.27 18.38
C VAL A 795 14.43 -0.06 19.90
N GLU A 796 13.77 -0.89 20.70
CA GLU A 796 13.85 -0.89 22.16
C GLU A 796 15.29 -1.11 22.65
N ALA A 797 15.99 -2.11 22.10
CA ALA A 797 17.35 -2.42 22.49
C ALA A 797 18.30 -1.26 22.14
N VAL A 798 18.09 -0.63 20.98
CA VAL A 798 18.85 0.56 20.55
C VAL A 798 18.54 1.78 21.43
N ALA A 799 17.28 1.99 21.81
CA ALA A 799 16.89 3.07 22.71
C ALA A 799 17.52 2.91 24.10
N GLN A 800 17.54 1.68 24.64
CA GLN A 800 18.12 1.37 25.95
C GLN A 800 19.63 1.67 26.02
N GLN A 801 20.38 1.45 24.93
CA GLN A 801 21.82 1.73 24.88
C GLN A 801 22.17 3.19 25.20
N ILE A 802 21.27 4.12 24.87
CA ILE A 802 21.48 5.55 25.03
C ILE A 802 20.58 6.19 26.10
N GLY A 803 19.81 5.38 26.84
CA GLY A 803 18.85 5.88 27.83
C GLY A 803 17.69 6.68 27.23
N SER A 804 17.23 6.29 26.05
CA SER A 804 16.17 6.94 25.26
C SER A 804 14.92 6.04 25.19
N THR A 805 13.94 6.42 24.35
CA THR A 805 12.70 5.66 24.12
C THR A 805 12.54 5.26 22.65
N SER A 806 11.78 4.21 22.36
CA SER A 806 11.49 3.80 20.96
C SER A 806 10.84 4.94 20.14
N TYR A 807 10.08 5.82 20.81
CA TYR A 807 9.52 7.02 20.21
C TYR A 807 10.60 7.97 19.70
N GLU A 808 11.60 8.29 20.52
CA GLU A 808 12.69 9.18 20.14
C GLU A 808 13.54 8.61 19.01
N ILE A 809 13.89 7.31 19.07
CA ILE A 809 14.68 6.66 18.01
C ILE A 809 13.98 6.76 16.65
N LEU A 810 12.68 6.47 16.58
CA LEU A 810 11.95 6.46 15.32
C LEU A 810 11.63 7.87 14.81
N THR A 811 11.18 8.77 15.69
CA THR A 811 10.77 10.13 15.30
C THR A 811 11.95 11.02 14.92
N GLN A 812 13.17 10.73 15.38
CA GLN A 812 14.38 11.48 14.98
C GLN A 812 14.86 11.13 13.57
N ILE A 813 14.37 10.06 12.95
CA ILE A 813 14.78 9.67 11.61
C ILE A 813 14.36 10.74 10.61
N SER A 814 15.36 11.43 10.07
CA SER A 814 15.16 12.58 9.19
C SER A 814 14.44 12.23 7.90
N GLN A 815 13.81 13.24 7.28
CA GLN A 815 13.26 13.13 5.94
C GLN A 815 14.35 12.90 4.87
N ARG A 816 15.62 13.14 5.20
CA ARG A 816 16.80 12.81 4.36
C ARG A 816 16.96 11.30 4.14
N VAL A 817 16.53 10.48 5.09
CA VAL A 817 16.61 9.02 4.99
C VAL A 817 15.51 8.51 4.05
N LYS A 818 15.91 7.77 3.01
CA LYS A 818 14.96 7.23 2.02
C LYS A 818 14.09 6.18 2.71
N ARG A 819 12.77 6.32 2.61
CA ARG A 819 11.82 5.30 3.08
C ARG A 819 11.46 4.38 1.93
N ILE A 820 11.44 3.07 2.19
CA ILE A 820 10.96 2.07 1.25
C ILE A 820 9.90 1.21 1.95
N TYR A 821 8.83 0.89 1.24
CA TYR A 821 7.77 0.01 1.74
C TYR A 821 7.86 -1.29 0.98
N TYR A 822 7.85 -2.39 1.70
CA TYR A 822 7.94 -3.72 1.13
C TYR A 822 6.98 -4.66 1.86
N ILE A 823 6.59 -5.71 1.13
CA ILE A 823 5.81 -6.85 1.62
C ILE A 823 6.79 -7.97 1.93
#